data_AF-A0A210Q8R4-F1
#
_entry.id   AF-A0A210Q8R4-F1
#
_cell.length_a   1.000
_cell.length_b   1.000
_cell.length_c   1.000
_cell.angle_alpha   90.00
_cell.angle_beta   90.00
_cell.angle_gamma   90.00
#
_symmetry.space_group_name_H-M   'P 1'
#
loop_
_entity.id
_entity.type
_entity.pdbx_description
1 polymer ?
#
loop_
_entity_poly.entity_id
_entity_poly.type
_entity_poly.pdbx_seq_one_letter_code
_entity_poly.pdbx_strand_id
1 'polypeptide(L)'
;MAMKPFKIKGVLWWLSLVLLVPSSTCLEPVSIITAVGAGISATFMAAYRPVKCRYFAECCIDRHIMLNETALRRSLDLHVYGQHLCTSAVINHLRAHTRSASPSKALALSFHGSTGTGKNFVSKIIAESLYRKGMKSKYVHLISATKEFPHKEMVPLYKDKLKELIESNVAECERSLFIFDEVDKMPVGLLDIVKPYLDFYEDVGGVDFRKSIFIFLSNTAGKAILTETLNQWREGRLREQLALVDMESLITKAAVNTKNSGLWHSELLLSHMISAHLPFLPMERKHVRQCIKDSLITKKYYRNHGDIDDRIVREIADQLPYFPEDEKMFSVTGCKRVPEKVDYIMAGYDDSLQENYPRLEQPPTRTGLIRNNFMMLRQSSGALRWLVLMVLIRYVTCLGGFAAIASLFEPITCRFKGECCTDEFIKLDSKALKKSLDARVYGQHLGKAAILKHFSAQARDVDPPKALSLSFHGGTGTGKNLVSSIIAENIYRKGMNSEYVHLIAATNEFPHPDMVHDYKVKLKEKIEQSVSRCERSMFIFDEVDKIPVGILDIVKPYLDFYRKLNGVNYRKSTFIFLSNTGGNAIQKRVISHWRDGREREELQLVDMEQLIVTEALNEKSGLFHSSLLLHQMVSAHVPFLPLERKHVRECIRDSLIAKSYYRRRADIVDEDVREIAAQLSYYPKDEEMFSATGCKRVADKVDFVMAYDRYNKYKN
;
A
#
# COMPACT_ATOMS: atom_id res chain seq x y z
N MET A 1 -0.14 5.11 -79.86
CA MET A 1 -0.56 6.50 -80.18
C MET A 1 -0.28 7.38 -78.97
N ALA A 2 0.52 8.42 -79.16
CA ALA A 2 0.87 9.39 -78.14
C ALA A 2 -0.32 10.28 -77.77
N MET A 3 -0.44 10.67 -76.49
CA MET A 3 -0.87 12.03 -76.12
C MET A 3 -0.40 12.42 -74.70
N LYS A 4 -0.09 13.71 -74.60
CA LYS A 4 0.73 14.49 -73.66
C LYS A 4 0.10 14.74 -72.26
N PRO A 5 0.85 15.35 -71.30
CA PRO A 5 0.57 15.30 -69.87
C PRO A 5 -0.39 16.41 -69.40
N PHE A 6 -1.18 16.13 -68.36
CA PHE A 6 -2.01 17.13 -67.70
C PHE A 6 -1.21 17.85 -66.60
N LYS A 7 -1.16 19.18 -66.71
CA LYS A 7 -0.37 20.10 -65.89
C LYS A 7 -0.97 20.27 -64.50
N ILE A 8 -0.12 20.10 -63.48
CA ILE A 8 -0.30 20.51 -62.09
C ILE A 8 -0.19 22.05 -62.02
N LYS A 9 -1.29 22.78 -62.24
CA LYS A 9 -1.39 24.23 -61.95
C LYS A 9 -2.83 24.58 -61.56
N GLY A 10 -3.22 24.17 -60.35
CA GLY A 10 -4.53 24.51 -59.76
C GLY A 10 -4.57 24.37 -58.24
N VAL A 11 -3.75 23.48 -57.67
CA VAL A 11 -3.75 23.21 -56.22
C VAL A 11 -2.78 24.11 -55.43
N LEU A 12 -1.76 24.70 -56.08
CA LEU A 12 -0.83 25.63 -55.43
C LEU A 12 -1.37 27.06 -55.25
N TRP A 13 -2.47 27.43 -55.92
CA TRP A 13 -3.04 28.77 -55.79
C TRP A 13 -4.01 28.88 -54.58
N TRP A 14 -4.62 27.77 -54.18
CA TRP A 14 -5.42 27.70 -52.94
C TRP A 14 -4.58 27.65 -51.66
N LEU A 15 -3.37 27.09 -51.73
CA LEU A 15 -2.44 27.01 -50.60
C LEU A 15 -1.72 28.34 -50.29
N SER A 16 -1.65 29.27 -51.25
CA SER A 16 -1.02 30.58 -51.05
C SER A 16 -1.98 31.65 -50.54
N LEU A 17 -3.30 31.46 -50.66
CA LEU A 17 -4.32 32.41 -50.17
C LEU A 17 -4.64 32.24 -48.68
N VAL A 18 -4.34 31.07 -48.11
CA VAL A 18 -4.52 30.78 -46.67
C VAL A 18 -3.35 31.31 -45.81
N LEU A 19 -2.26 31.76 -46.44
CA LEU A 19 -1.06 32.29 -45.76
C LEU A 19 -1.02 33.82 -45.62
N LEU A 20 -2.12 34.53 -45.92
CA LEU A 20 -2.19 36.01 -45.89
C LEU A 20 -3.38 36.57 -45.09
N VAL A 21 -3.93 35.81 -44.13
CA VAL A 21 -4.87 36.37 -43.13
C VAL A 21 -4.08 36.67 -41.85
N PRO A 22 -3.98 37.94 -41.42
CA PRO A 22 -3.32 38.30 -40.17
C PRO A 22 -4.04 37.67 -38.98
N SER A 23 -3.25 37.20 -38.03
CA SER A 23 -3.66 36.70 -36.73
C SER A 23 -4.33 37.79 -35.90
N SER A 24 -5.66 37.83 -35.93
CA SER A 24 -6.48 38.51 -34.93
C SER A 24 -7.93 38.07 -35.06
N THR A 25 -8.36 37.30 -34.05
CA THR A 25 -9.73 36.95 -33.59
C THR A 25 -9.96 35.44 -33.49
N CYS A 26 -9.41 34.83 -32.43
CA CYS A 26 -10.12 33.75 -31.78
C CYS A 26 -11.39 34.37 -31.19
N LEU A 27 -12.53 34.22 -31.87
CA LEU A 27 -13.82 34.58 -31.29
C LEU A 27 -14.07 33.65 -30.09
N GLU A 28 -13.84 34.18 -28.89
CA GLU A 28 -14.40 33.63 -27.67
C GLU A 28 -15.94 33.64 -27.77
N PRO A 29 -16.66 32.66 -27.21
CA PRO A 29 -18.14 32.65 -27.20
C PRO A 29 -18.79 33.81 -26.43
N VAL A 30 -18.02 34.79 -25.96
CA VAL A 30 -18.47 35.88 -25.07
C VAL A 30 -18.97 37.09 -25.85
N SER A 31 -18.59 37.26 -27.13
CA SER A 31 -18.92 38.47 -27.90
C SER A 31 -20.34 38.49 -28.53
N ILE A 32 -21.11 37.41 -28.44
CA ILE A 32 -22.54 37.41 -28.83
C ILE A 32 -23.43 37.93 -27.69
N ILE A 33 -22.89 38.08 -26.47
CA ILE A 33 -23.67 38.44 -25.28
C ILE A 33 -23.82 39.96 -25.11
N THR A 34 -23.06 40.79 -25.82
CA THR A 34 -23.02 42.24 -25.55
C THR A 34 -24.10 43.08 -26.22
N ALA A 35 -24.97 42.51 -27.06
CA ALA A 35 -26.05 43.28 -27.70
C ALA A 35 -27.45 43.01 -27.14
N VAL A 36 -27.69 41.86 -26.48
CA VAL A 36 -28.98 41.55 -25.85
C VAL A 36 -28.74 40.63 -24.64
N GLY A 37 -28.98 41.13 -23.43
CA GLY A 37 -29.32 40.24 -22.31
C GLY A 37 -28.48 40.32 -21.04
N ALA A 38 -28.54 41.46 -20.34
CA ALA A 38 -28.36 41.43 -18.88
C ALA A 38 -29.41 40.52 -18.19
N GLY A 39 -30.58 40.30 -18.83
CA GLY A 39 -31.60 39.34 -18.37
C GLY A 39 -31.35 37.87 -18.78
N ILE A 40 -30.51 37.62 -19.79
CA ILE A 40 -30.27 36.25 -20.30
C ILE A 40 -29.17 35.57 -19.47
N SER A 41 -28.15 36.29 -18.99
CA SER A 41 -27.06 35.70 -18.20
C SER A 41 -27.54 35.10 -16.88
N ALA A 42 -28.38 35.81 -16.12
CA ALA A 42 -28.94 35.31 -14.86
C ALA A 42 -29.84 34.09 -15.07
N THR A 43 -30.70 34.12 -16.09
CA THR A 43 -31.61 33.01 -16.44
C THR A 43 -30.86 31.79 -16.94
N PHE A 44 -29.83 31.98 -17.77
CA PHE A 44 -28.96 30.91 -18.25
C PHE A 44 -28.13 30.33 -17.10
N MET A 45 -27.64 31.14 -16.17
CA MET A 45 -26.89 30.67 -15.00
C MET A 45 -27.78 29.95 -13.97
N ALA A 46 -29.01 30.44 -13.77
CA ALA A 46 -30.05 29.81 -12.96
C ALA A 46 -30.57 28.49 -13.55
N ALA A 47 -30.61 28.35 -14.88
CA ALA A 47 -30.92 27.09 -15.56
C ALA A 47 -29.70 26.15 -15.67
N TYR A 48 -28.50 26.71 -15.84
CA TYR A 48 -27.25 25.96 -16.00
C TYR A 48 -26.86 25.25 -14.71
N ARG A 49 -27.03 25.87 -13.54
CA ARG A 49 -26.72 25.22 -12.26
C ARG A 49 -27.50 23.91 -12.04
N PRO A 50 -28.85 23.87 -12.10
CA PRO A 50 -29.61 22.63 -11.96
C PRO A 50 -29.33 21.62 -13.08
N VAL A 51 -29.08 22.05 -14.33
CA VAL A 51 -28.70 21.16 -15.44
C VAL A 51 -27.31 20.56 -15.22
N LYS A 52 -26.32 21.38 -14.84
CA LYS A 52 -24.96 20.95 -14.48
C LYS A 52 -24.99 19.97 -13.30
N CYS A 53 -25.74 20.29 -12.24
CA CYS A 53 -25.91 19.41 -11.09
C CYS A 53 -26.65 18.10 -11.43
N ARG A 54 -27.53 18.11 -12.44
CA ARG A 54 -28.28 16.92 -12.85
C ARG A 54 -27.49 15.98 -13.75
N TYR A 55 -26.65 16.51 -14.65
CA TYR A 55 -26.03 15.72 -15.71
C TYR A 55 -24.50 15.70 -15.71
N PHE A 56 -23.83 16.71 -15.14
CA PHE A 56 -22.40 16.94 -15.39
C PHE A 56 -21.53 17.03 -14.12
N ALA A 57 -22.08 17.41 -12.97
CA ALA A 57 -21.30 17.66 -11.75
C ALA A 57 -22.02 17.24 -10.47
N GLU A 58 -21.24 16.98 -9.43
CA GLU A 58 -21.75 16.80 -8.07
C GLU A 58 -22.02 18.17 -7.43
N CYS A 59 -23.15 18.31 -6.75
CA CYS A 59 -23.61 19.54 -6.11
C CYS A 59 -24.13 19.25 -4.70
N CYS A 60 -24.07 20.27 -3.84
CA CYS A 60 -24.52 20.22 -2.46
C CYS A 60 -26.05 20.34 -2.38
N ILE A 61 -26.75 19.30 -2.82
CA ILE A 61 -28.21 19.22 -2.85
C ILE A 61 -28.67 17.85 -2.38
N ASP A 62 -29.91 17.74 -1.91
CA ASP A 62 -30.47 16.52 -1.31
C ASP A 62 -30.43 15.32 -2.26
N ARG A 63 -30.56 15.56 -3.57
CA ARG A 63 -30.43 14.50 -4.58
C ARG A 63 -29.09 13.76 -4.52
N HIS A 64 -28.02 14.44 -4.12
CA HIS A 64 -26.67 13.88 -4.08
C HIS A 64 -26.18 13.57 -2.67
N ILE A 65 -26.72 14.28 -1.68
CA ILE A 65 -26.36 14.19 -0.26
C ILE A 65 -27.63 13.96 0.55
N MET A 66 -27.97 12.70 0.78
CA MET A 66 -29.12 12.27 1.57
C MET A 66 -28.78 10.94 2.24
N LEU A 67 -29.08 10.85 3.54
CA LEU A 67 -28.91 9.61 4.28
C LEU A 67 -29.85 8.52 3.75
N ASN A 68 -29.30 7.48 3.14
CA ASN A 68 -30.01 6.24 2.87
C ASN A 68 -29.96 5.35 4.11
N GLU A 69 -30.88 5.59 5.04
CA GLU A 69 -30.93 4.90 6.33
C GLU A 69 -31.06 3.38 6.21
N THR A 70 -31.88 2.91 5.25
CA THR A 70 -32.07 1.48 4.99
C THR A 70 -30.78 0.83 4.48
N ALA A 71 -30.07 1.48 3.56
CA ALA A 71 -28.79 0.99 3.07
C ALA A 71 -27.70 1.02 4.15
N LEU A 72 -27.68 2.07 4.99
CA LEU A 72 -26.77 2.17 6.14
C LEU A 72 -26.98 0.99 7.08
N ARG A 73 -28.22 0.77 7.55
CA ARG A 73 -28.55 -0.31 8.48
C ARG A 73 -28.21 -1.67 7.91
N ARG A 74 -28.61 -1.93 6.66
CA ARG A 74 -28.28 -3.19 5.96
C ARG A 74 -26.77 -3.40 5.82
N SER A 75 -26.01 -2.35 5.50
CA SER A 75 -24.56 -2.47 5.31
C SER A 75 -23.85 -2.76 6.63
N LEU A 76 -24.26 -2.10 7.71
CA LEU A 76 -23.75 -2.36 9.06
C LEU A 76 -24.10 -3.77 9.54
N ASP A 77 -25.36 -4.18 9.41
CA ASP A 77 -25.85 -5.49 9.86
C ASP A 77 -25.17 -6.66 9.12
N LEU A 78 -24.92 -6.51 7.81
CA LEU A 78 -24.37 -7.59 6.99
C LEU A 78 -22.84 -7.68 6.99
N HIS A 79 -22.12 -6.57 7.18
CA HIS A 79 -20.67 -6.54 6.96
C HIS A 79 -19.85 -6.10 8.18
N VAL A 80 -20.47 -5.62 9.27
CA VAL A 80 -19.77 -5.17 10.47
C VAL A 80 -19.95 -6.16 11.60
N TYR A 81 -18.96 -7.03 11.78
CA TYR A 81 -19.03 -8.13 12.75
C TYR A 81 -18.55 -7.73 14.15
N GLY A 82 -19.33 -8.08 15.16
CA GLY A 82 -18.92 -7.98 16.57
C GLY A 82 -18.82 -6.55 17.13
N GLN A 83 -19.38 -5.55 16.43
CA GLN A 83 -19.33 -4.13 16.83
C GLN A 83 -20.73 -3.57 17.17
N HIS A 84 -21.51 -4.31 17.96
CA HIS A 84 -22.92 -3.99 18.26
C HIS A 84 -23.12 -2.62 18.93
N LEU A 85 -22.15 -2.16 19.75
CA LEU A 85 -22.15 -0.83 20.38
C LEU A 85 -22.04 0.30 19.34
N CYS A 86 -21.19 0.11 18.34
CA CYS A 86 -20.92 1.12 17.33
C CYS A 86 -22.06 1.19 16.30
N THR A 87 -22.53 0.06 15.78
CA THR A 87 -23.53 0.03 14.70
C THR A 87 -24.83 0.75 15.08
N SER A 88 -25.36 0.47 16.27
CA SER A 88 -26.60 1.07 16.78
C SER A 88 -26.44 2.59 17.01
N ALA A 89 -25.32 3.00 17.63
CA ALA A 89 -25.07 4.40 17.93
C ALA A 89 -24.89 5.24 16.65
N VAL A 90 -24.12 4.75 15.66
CA VAL A 90 -23.91 5.43 14.38
C VAL A 90 -25.23 5.72 13.67
N ILE A 91 -26.13 4.72 13.59
CA ILE A 91 -27.44 4.88 12.95
C ILE A 91 -28.24 5.98 13.66
N ASN A 92 -28.30 5.94 14.99
CA ASN A 92 -29.08 6.88 15.78
C ASN A 92 -28.56 8.31 15.67
N HIS A 93 -27.24 8.51 15.78
CA HIS A 93 -26.63 9.85 15.65
C HIS A 93 -26.79 10.42 14.24
N LEU A 94 -26.55 9.64 13.19
CA LEU A 94 -26.73 10.11 11.82
C LEU A 94 -28.20 10.44 11.54
N ARG A 95 -29.13 9.57 11.94
CA ARG A 95 -30.58 9.82 11.79
C ARG A 95 -31.00 11.11 12.49
N ALA A 96 -30.60 11.29 13.75
CA ALA A 96 -30.94 12.48 14.52
C ALA A 96 -30.38 13.75 13.88
N HIS A 97 -29.13 13.71 13.42
CA HIS A 97 -28.47 14.86 12.80
C HIS A 97 -29.07 15.22 11.44
N THR A 98 -29.26 14.25 10.54
CA THR A 98 -29.70 14.54 9.16
C THR A 98 -31.19 14.84 9.02
N ARG A 99 -32.02 14.48 10.01
CA ARG A 99 -33.46 14.81 10.01
C ARG A 99 -33.72 16.25 10.48
N SER A 100 -32.81 16.84 11.24
CA SER A 100 -32.95 18.24 11.65
C SER A 100 -32.57 19.16 10.49
N ALA A 101 -33.50 20.04 10.09
CA ALA A 101 -33.20 21.06 9.08
C ALA A 101 -32.19 22.10 9.58
N SER A 102 -32.10 22.27 10.91
CA SER A 102 -31.15 23.15 11.60
C SER A 102 -30.60 22.43 12.85
N PRO A 103 -29.57 21.58 12.70
CA PRO A 103 -28.90 20.98 13.85
C PRO A 103 -28.30 22.06 14.74
N SER A 104 -28.22 21.84 16.06
CA SER A 104 -27.67 22.84 16.99
C SER A 104 -26.15 22.98 16.92
N LYS A 105 -25.46 21.96 16.41
CA LYS A 105 -24.01 21.91 16.19
C LYS A 105 -23.65 20.82 15.19
N ALA A 106 -22.41 20.84 14.70
CA ALA A 106 -21.86 19.78 13.86
C ALA A 106 -21.90 18.40 14.56
N LEU A 107 -22.06 17.33 13.80
CA LEU A 107 -21.98 15.97 14.34
C LEU A 107 -20.52 15.56 14.46
N ALA A 108 -20.07 15.25 15.68
CA ALA A 108 -18.70 14.81 15.96
C ALA A 108 -18.69 13.39 16.53
N LEU A 109 -18.22 12.41 15.77
CA LEU A 109 -18.09 11.02 16.22
C LEU A 109 -16.61 10.67 16.42
N SER A 110 -16.27 10.07 17.56
CA SER A 110 -14.89 9.65 17.83
C SER A 110 -14.81 8.13 17.96
N PHE A 111 -14.17 7.47 17.00
CA PHE A 111 -14.03 6.01 16.94
C PHE A 111 -12.71 5.58 17.57
N HIS A 112 -12.78 4.70 18.57
CA HIS A 112 -11.61 4.24 19.31
C HIS A 112 -11.51 2.72 19.35
N GLY A 113 -10.34 2.17 19.09
CA GLY A 113 -10.10 0.72 19.21
C GLY A 113 -8.82 0.29 18.55
N SER A 114 -8.50 -1.00 18.61
CA SER A 114 -7.30 -1.56 17.95
C SER A 114 -7.39 -1.51 16.42
N THR A 115 -6.29 -1.83 15.74
CA THR A 115 -6.26 -1.93 14.27
C THR A 115 -7.17 -3.06 13.76
N GLY A 116 -7.71 -2.91 12.55
CA GLY A 116 -8.48 -3.96 11.88
C GLY A 116 -9.84 -4.34 12.50
N THR A 117 -10.33 -3.57 13.47
CA THR A 117 -11.65 -3.76 14.09
C THR A 117 -12.81 -3.13 13.32
N GLY A 118 -12.52 -2.32 12.30
CA GLY A 118 -13.54 -1.79 11.38
C GLY A 118 -13.73 -0.27 11.37
N LYS A 119 -12.94 0.52 12.11
CA LYS A 119 -13.06 2.00 12.18
C LYS A 119 -13.21 2.66 10.79
N ASN A 120 -12.21 2.51 9.93
CA ASN A 120 -12.20 3.09 8.58
C ASN A 120 -13.29 2.47 7.69
N PHE A 121 -13.63 1.20 7.91
CA PHE A 121 -14.67 0.49 7.17
C PHE A 121 -16.06 1.05 7.46
N VAL A 122 -16.37 1.33 8.73
CA VAL A 122 -17.61 1.99 9.13
C VAL A 122 -17.66 3.42 8.60
N SER A 123 -16.57 4.20 8.67
CA SER A 123 -16.53 5.56 8.07
C SER A 123 -16.81 5.54 6.57
N LYS A 124 -16.29 4.54 5.86
CA LYS A 124 -16.60 4.31 4.44
C LYS A 124 -18.08 4.00 4.22
N ILE A 125 -18.68 3.11 5.02
CA ILE A 125 -20.12 2.81 4.95
C ILE A 125 -20.96 4.08 5.19
N ILE A 126 -20.56 4.92 6.16
CA ILE A 126 -21.22 6.20 6.42
C ILE A 126 -21.16 7.11 5.19
N ALA A 127 -19.97 7.28 4.60
CA ALA A 127 -19.81 8.08 3.38
C ALA A 127 -20.64 7.52 2.21
N GLU A 128 -20.65 6.20 1.99
CA GLU A 128 -21.43 5.54 0.94
C GLU A 128 -22.95 5.61 1.18
N SER A 129 -23.38 5.80 2.44
CA SER A 129 -24.79 5.95 2.80
C SER A 129 -25.28 7.40 2.75
N LEU A 130 -24.38 8.37 2.86
CA LEU A 130 -24.70 9.81 2.81
C LEU A 130 -24.52 10.40 1.40
N TYR A 131 -23.49 9.99 0.68
CA TYR A 131 -23.08 10.60 -0.58
C TYR A 131 -23.21 9.58 -1.72
N ARG A 132 -23.83 9.99 -2.83
CA ARG A 132 -24.02 9.12 -4.00
C ARG A 132 -22.71 8.56 -4.58
N LYS A 133 -21.62 9.33 -4.48
CA LYS A 133 -20.27 8.92 -4.91
C LYS A 133 -19.44 8.28 -3.78
N GLY A 134 -20.00 8.14 -2.58
CA GLY A 134 -19.32 7.65 -1.38
C GLY A 134 -18.02 8.40 -1.11
N MET A 135 -16.96 7.65 -0.82
CA MET A 135 -15.60 8.20 -0.61
C MET A 135 -15.00 8.94 -1.82
N LYS A 136 -15.60 8.87 -3.01
CA LYS A 136 -15.18 9.63 -4.21
C LYS A 136 -15.92 10.95 -4.36
N SER A 137 -16.83 11.27 -3.44
CA SER A 137 -17.51 12.56 -3.42
C SER A 137 -16.52 13.68 -3.17
N LYS A 138 -16.70 14.82 -3.83
CA LYS A 138 -15.87 16.01 -3.55
C LYS A 138 -16.14 16.64 -2.16
N TYR A 139 -17.21 16.20 -1.49
CA TYR A 139 -17.62 16.67 -0.16
C TYR A 139 -17.21 15.71 0.96
N VAL A 140 -16.38 14.71 0.66
CA VAL A 140 -15.84 13.76 1.63
C VAL A 140 -14.33 13.93 1.67
N HIS A 141 -13.82 14.38 2.82
CA HIS A 141 -12.43 14.76 3.02
C HIS A 141 -11.76 13.81 4.01
N LEU A 142 -10.91 12.92 3.49
CA LEU A 142 -10.12 12.01 4.32
C LEU A 142 -8.75 12.64 4.62
N ILE A 143 -8.50 12.90 5.89
CA ILE A 143 -7.31 13.58 6.39
C ILE A 143 -6.53 12.57 7.24
N SER A 144 -5.43 12.06 6.69
CA SER A 144 -4.55 11.12 7.41
C SER A 144 -3.45 11.89 8.14
N ALA A 145 -3.44 11.82 9.48
CA ALA A 145 -2.51 12.59 10.31
C ALA A 145 -1.04 12.34 9.95
N THR A 146 -0.67 11.08 9.71
CA THR A 146 0.70 10.68 9.41
C THR A 146 1.18 11.16 8.04
N LYS A 147 0.26 11.45 7.12
CA LYS A 147 0.55 11.99 5.78
C LYS A 147 0.59 13.51 5.74
N GLU A 148 -0.46 14.14 6.27
CA GLU A 148 -0.67 15.59 6.15
C GLU A 148 0.16 16.35 7.19
N PHE A 149 0.38 15.76 8.37
CA PHE A 149 1.02 16.41 9.50
C PHE A 149 2.24 15.65 10.07
N PRO A 150 3.21 15.21 9.24
CA PRO A 150 4.31 14.35 9.69
C PRO A 150 5.38 15.05 10.56
N HIS A 151 5.45 16.39 10.54
CA HIS A 151 6.50 17.17 11.19
C HIS A 151 5.98 18.02 12.35
N LYS A 152 6.45 17.75 13.57
CA LYS A 152 5.97 18.46 14.77
C LYS A 152 6.38 19.93 14.79
N GLU A 153 7.43 20.29 14.06
CA GLU A 153 7.96 21.65 13.97
C GLU A 153 7.06 22.56 13.11
N MET A 154 6.25 21.96 12.23
CA MET A 154 5.42 22.68 11.26
C MET A 154 3.99 22.93 11.76
N VAL A 155 3.73 22.71 13.05
CA VAL A 155 2.39 22.86 13.64
C VAL A 155 1.75 24.22 13.34
N PRO A 156 2.44 25.38 13.45
CA PRO A 156 1.82 26.66 13.09
C PRO A 156 1.29 26.68 11.65
N LEU A 157 2.08 26.21 10.67
CA LEU A 157 1.64 26.14 9.27
C LEU A 157 0.50 25.12 9.08
N TYR A 158 0.54 24.00 9.80
CA TYR A 158 -0.52 22.99 9.72
C TYR A 158 -1.85 23.50 10.27
N LYS A 159 -1.82 24.35 11.30
CA LYS A 159 -3.01 25.01 11.83
C LYS A 159 -3.68 25.87 10.75
N ASP A 160 -2.91 26.69 10.05
CA ASP A 160 -3.42 27.56 8.98
C ASP A 160 -3.98 26.74 7.82
N LYS A 161 -3.24 25.72 7.36
CA LYS A 161 -3.69 24.82 6.28
C LYS A 161 -4.95 24.05 6.63
N LEU A 162 -5.03 23.51 7.85
CA LEU A 162 -6.20 22.75 8.28
C LEU A 162 -7.43 23.67 8.42
N LYS A 163 -7.23 24.88 8.94
CA LYS A 163 -8.27 25.91 9.01
C LYS A 163 -8.81 26.23 7.62
N GLU A 164 -7.94 26.58 6.67
CA GLU A 164 -8.33 26.90 5.29
C GLU A 164 -9.04 25.73 4.61
N LEU A 165 -8.55 24.50 4.79
CA LEU A 165 -9.17 23.29 4.26
C LEU A 165 -10.62 23.13 4.77
N ILE A 166 -10.85 23.32 6.06
CA ILE A 166 -12.19 23.16 6.64
C ILE A 166 -13.11 24.29 6.18
N GLU A 167 -12.70 25.55 6.36
CA GLU A 167 -13.52 26.72 6.04
C GLU A 167 -13.90 26.76 4.55
N SER A 168 -12.96 26.52 3.64
CA SER A 168 -13.21 26.57 2.20
C SER A 168 -14.18 25.47 1.72
N ASN A 169 -14.05 24.24 2.23
CA ASN A 169 -14.91 23.13 1.82
C ASN A 169 -16.32 23.24 2.41
N VAL A 170 -16.46 23.73 3.64
CA VAL A 170 -17.78 23.98 4.24
C VAL A 170 -18.48 25.17 3.57
N ALA A 171 -17.73 26.22 3.20
CA ALA A 171 -18.27 27.31 2.38
C ALA A 171 -18.78 26.82 1.01
N GLU A 172 -18.14 25.81 0.41
CA GLU A 172 -18.65 25.16 -0.80
C GLU A 172 -19.88 24.28 -0.52
N CYS A 173 -19.90 23.57 0.61
CA CYS A 173 -21.00 22.72 1.04
C CYS A 173 -21.04 22.53 2.56
N GLU A 174 -22.06 23.09 3.21
CA GLU A 174 -22.35 22.96 4.65
C GLU A 174 -22.49 21.49 5.12
N ARG A 175 -22.76 20.55 4.20
CA ARG A 175 -22.91 19.11 4.44
C ARG A 175 -21.63 18.33 4.15
N SER A 176 -20.46 18.93 4.36
CA SER A 176 -19.18 18.26 4.14
C SER A 176 -18.88 17.26 5.27
N LEU A 177 -18.25 16.13 4.91
CA LEU A 177 -17.81 15.09 5.83
C LEU A 177 -16.28 15.10 5.92
N PHE A 178 -15.76 15.35 7.12
CA PHE A 178 -14.33 15.29 7.42
C PHE A 178 -14.02 14.03 8.23
N ILE A 179 -13.16 13.17 7.69
CA ILE A 179 -12.69 11.95 8.34
C ILE A 179 -11.23 12.16 8.70
N PHE A 180 -10.96 12.35 9.98
CA PHE A 180 -9.63 12.47 10.53
C PHE A 180 -9.13 11.09 10.94
N ASP A 181 -8.22 10.52 10.16
CA ASP A 181 -7.63 9.23 10.44
C ASP A 181 -6.33 9.38 11.25
N GLU A 182 -6.15 8.47 12.19
CA GLU A 182 -4.98 8.39 13.08
C GLU A 182 -4.75 9.66 13.92
N VAL A 183 -5.82 10.23 14.49
CA VAL A 183 -5.74 11.45 15.30
C VAL A 183 -4.80 11.31 16.49
N ASP A 184 -4.58 10.07 16.96
CA ASP A 184 -3.60 9.79 18.01
C ASP A 184 -2.15 10.13 17.62
N LYS A 185 -1.89 10.27 16.31
CA LYS A 185 -0.58 10.63 15.72
C LYS A 185 -0.47 12.08 15.30
N MET A 186 -1.54 12.88 15.41
CA MET A 186 -1.45 14.31 15.13
C MET A 186 -0.47 14.99 16.09
N PRO A 187 0.27 16.01 15.65
CA PRO A 187 1.01 16.87 16.55
C PRO A 187 0.09 17.48 17.63
N VAL A 188 0.60 17.57 18.85
CA VAL A 188 -0.13 18.15 19.99
C VAL A 188 -0.56 19.58 19.67
N GLY A 189 -1.81 19.93 20.00
CA GLY A 189 -2.39 21.26 19.79
C GLY A 189 -2.86 21.55 18.36
N LEU A 190 -2.65 20.64 17.40
CA LEU A 190 -3.17 20.81 16.03
C LEU A 190 -4.68 20.56 15.96
N LEU A 191 -5.16 19.52 16.65
CA LEU A 191 -6.57 19.13 16.63
C LEU A 191 -7.50 20.19 17.25
N ASP A 192 -6.98 21.03 18.15
CA ASP A 192 -7.75 22.08 18.83
C ASP A 192 -8.25 23.16 17.85
N ILE A 193 -7.66 23.26 16.65
CA ILE A 193 -8.18 24.13 15.56
C ILE A 193 -9.58 23.73 15.12
N VAL A 194 -9.98 22.47 15.31
CA VAL A 194 -11.30 21.99 14.91
C VAL A 194 -12.38 22.42 15.92
N LYS A 195 -12.00 22.77 17.15
CA LYS A 195 -12.91 23.06 18.26
C LYS A 195 -13.99 24.11 17.90
N PRO A 196 -13.65 25.29 17.32
CA PRO A 196 -14.67 26.31 17.01
C PRO A 196 -15.76 25.80 16.06
N TYR A 197 -15.44 24.84 15.18
CA TYR A 197 -16.38 24.28 14.19
C TYR A 197 -17.29 23.19 14.77
N LEU A 198 -16.98 22.69 15.98
CA LEU A 198 -17.79 21.69 16.68
C LEU A 198 -18.66 22.29 17.79
N ASP A 199 -18.47 23.57 18.09
CA ASP A 199 -19.23 24.29 19.10
C ASP A 199 -20.63 24.67 18.59
N PHE A 200 -21.44 25.28 19.45
CA PHE A 200 -22.82 25.67 19.17
C PHE A 200 -22.96 27.03 18.44
N TYR A 201 -21.88 27.53 17.84
CA TYR A 201 -21.91 28.77 17.06
C TYR A 201 -22.76 28.60 15.79
N GLU A 202 -23.59 29.59 15.48
CA GLU A 202 -24.42 29.57 14.25
C GLU A 202 -23.58 29.79 12.99
N ASP A 203 -22.60 30.68 13.08
CA ASP A 203 -21.56 30.84 12.06
C ASP A 203 -20.19 31.05 12.72
N VAL A 204 -19.15 30.56 12.06
CA VAL A 204 -17.76 30.86 12.41
C VAL A 204 -17.14 31.49 11.17
N GLY A 205 -16.87 32.80 11.22
CA GLY A 205 -16.36 33.53 10.07
C GLY A 205 -17.35 33.61 8.90
N GLY A 206 -18.66 33.67 9.17
CA GLY A 206 -19.71 33.75 8.15
C GLY A 206 -20.08 32.42 7.48
N VAL A 207 -19.58 31.29 8.00
CA VAL A 207 -19.85 29.93 7.50
C VAL A 207 -20.58 29.11 8.56
N ASP A 208 -21.70 28.47 8.19
CA ASP A 208 -22.47 27.58 9.08
C ASP A 208 -21.92 26.14 9.01
N PHE A 209 -21.37 25.67 10.13
CA PHE A 209 -20.78 24.34 10.28
C PHE A 209 -21.77 23.30 10.81
N ARG A 210 -22.98 23.70 11.22
CA ARG A 210 -23.87 22.85 12.02
C ARG A 210 -24.38 21.63 11.28
N LYS A 211 -24.35 21.61 9.94
CA LYS A 211 -24.71 20.44 9.10
C LYS A 211 -23.52 19.58 8.69
N SER A 212 -22.30 19.96 9.08
CA SER A 212 -21.09 19.22 8.77
C SER A 212 -20.91 18.05 9.72
N ILE A 213 -20.23 17.01 9.25
CA ILE A 213 -19.95 15.80 10.01
C ILE A 213 -18.45 15.61 10.15
N PHE A 214 -18.00 15.36 11.36
CA PHE A 214 -16.61 15.13 11.72
C PHE A 214 -16.49 13.73 12.33
N ILE A 215 -15.61 12.90 11.77
CA ILE A 215 -15.31 11.56 12.28
C ILE A 215 -13.82 11.50 12.63
N PHE A 216 -13.50 11.21 13.89
CA PHE A 216 -12.14 11.09 14.39
C PHE A 216 -11.81 9.61 14.64
N LEU A 217 -10.73 9.09 14.06
CA LEU A 217 -10.34 7.68 14.17
C LEU A 217 -9.04 7.58 14.96
N SER A 218 -9.07 6.84 16.08
CA SER A 218 -7.95 6.76 17.02
C SER A 218 -7.68 5.34 17.49
N ASN A 219 -6.40 5.03 17.72
CA ASN A 219 -5.97 3.80 18.39
C ASN A 219 -5.68 3.99 19.89
N THR A 220 -5.78 5.20 20.44
CA THR A 220 -5.34 5.53 21.82
C THR A 220 -5.97 4.64 22.89
N ALA A 221 -7.28 4.42 22.83
CA ALA A 221 -7.97 3.58 23.81
C ALA A 221 -7.93 2.08 23.47
N GLY A 222 -7.27 1.66 22.39
CA GLY A 222 -7.28 0.27 21.92
C GLY A 222 -6.80 -0.74 22.97
N LYS A 223 -5.74 -0.41 23.71
CA LYS A 223 -5.23 -1.26 24.80
C LYS A 223 -6.23 -1.37 25.96
N ALA A 224 -6.82 -0.26 26.40
CA ALA A 224 -7.78 -0.25 27.50
C ALA A 224 -9.05 -1.03 27.12
N ILE A 225 -9.56 -0.84 25.89
CA ILE A 225 -10.70 -1.58 25.36
C ILE A 225 -10.40 -3.08 25.30
N LEU A 226 -9.22 -3.47 24.82
CA LEU A 226 -8.79 -4.86 24.77
C LEU A 226 -8.74 -5.48 26.17
N THR A 227 -8.11 -4.81 27.13
CA THR A 227 -8.01 -5.29 28.51
C THR A 227 -9.38 -5.51 29.14
N GLU A 228 -10.29 -4.53 29.00
CA GLU A 228 -11.65 -4.65 29.56
C GLU A 228 -12.43 -5.79 28.91
N THR A 229 -12.37 -5.89 27.57
CA THR A 229 -13.03 -6.99 26.84
C THR A 229 -12.48 -8.35 27.24
N LEU A 230 -11.17 -8.46 27.47
CA LEU A 230 -10.52 -9.69 27.92
C LEU A 230 -10.93 -10.06 29.35
N ASN A 231 -10.98 -9.09 30.27
CA ASN A 231 -11.40 -9.32 31.65
C ASN A 231 -12.84 -9.85 31.71
N GLN A 232 -13.76 -9.19 31.02
CA GLN A 232 -15.14 -9.63 30.92
C GLN A 232 -15.27 -11.05 30.36
N TRP A 233 -14.50 -11.38 29.31
CA TRP A 233 -14.48 -12.72 28.74
C TRP A 233 -13.97 -13.76 29.75
N ARG A 234 -12.91 -13.45 30.51
CA ARG A 234 -12.37 -14.32 31.57
C ARG A 234 -13.36 -14.54 32.72
N GLU A 235 -14.24 -13.58 32.96
CA GLU A 235 -15.34 -13.67 33.91
C GLU A 235 -16.55 -14.45 33.37
N GLY A 236 -16.49 -14.97 32.13
CA GLY A 236 -17.58 -15.73 31.51
C GLY A 236 -18.78 -14.88 31.09
N ARG A 237 -18.64 -13.54 31.06
CA ARG A 237 -19.69 -12.63 30.62
C ARG A 237 -19.74 -12.54 29.09
N LEU A 238 -20.93 -12.33 28.54
CA LEU A 238 -21.10 -12.22 27.09
C LEU A 238 -20.64 -10.84 26.62
N ARG A 239 -19.98 -10.80 25.46
CA ARG A 239 -19.53 -9.55 24.82
C ARG A 239 -20.65 -8.53 24.67
N GLU A 240 -21.84 -9.00 24.30
CA GLU A 240 -23.04 -8.17 24.07
C GLU A 240 -23.61 -7.55 25.36
N GLN A 241 -23.08 -7.91 26.54
CA GLN A 241 -23.43 -7.29 27.82
C GLN A 241 -22.59 -6.05 28.14
N LEU A 242 -21.59 -5.69 27.31
CA LEU A 242 -20.89 -4.42 27.45
C LEU A 242 -21.88 -3.27 27.26
N ALA A 243 -21.83 -2.27 28.15
CA ALA A 243 -22.60 -1.05 27.99
C ALA A 243 -21.75 0.03 27.32
N LEU A 244 -22.37 0.82 26.43
CA LEU A 244 -21.68 1.93 25.75
C LEU A 244 -21.13 2.95 26.76
N VAL A 245 -21.91 3.28 27.80
CA VAL A 245 -21.55 4.29 28.82
C VAL A 245 -20.26 3.92 29.56
N ASP A 246 -20.07 2.64 29.90
CA ASP A 246 -18.86 2.18 30.59
C ASP A 246 -17.63 2.31 29.68
N MET A 247 -17.81 1.96 28.40
CA MET A 247 -16.76 2.06 27.39
C MET A 247 -16.40 3.52 27.07
N GLU A 248 -17.37 4.44 27.07
CA GLU A 248 -17.12 5.88 26.93
C GLU A 248 -16.25 6.39 28.08
N SER A 249 -16.60 6.05 29.33
CA SER A 249 -15.79 6.42 30.50
C SER A 249 -14.35 5.90 30.41
N LEU A 250 -14.20 4.65 29.97
CA LEU A 250 -12.90 4.01 29.77
C LEU A 250 -12.08 4.71 28.67
N ILE A 251 -12.71 5.06 27.54
CA ILE A 251 -12.07 5.77 26.43
C ILE A 251 -11.57 7.14 26.89
N THR A 252 -12.41 7.92 27.58
CA THR A 252 -12.04 9.25 28.09
C THR A 252 -10.85 9.15 29.04
N LYS A 253 -10.87 8.20 29.99
CA LYS A 253 -9.74 7.96 30.91
C LYS A 253 -8.46 7.56 30.16
N ALA A 254 -8.56 6.70 29.15
CA ALA A 254 -7.40 6.26 28.37
C ALA A 254 -6.79 7.41 27.55
N ALA A 255 -7.62 8.25 26.94
CA ALA A 255 -7.17 9.38 26.15
C ALA A 255 -6.47 10.45 27.01
N VAL A 256 -7.01 10.74 28.20
CA VAL A 256 -6.44 11.70 29.16
C VAL A 256 -5.13 11.22 29.80
N ASN A 257 -4.81 9.92 29.74
CA ASN A 257 -3.60 9.34 30.34
C ASN A 257 -2.46 9.06 29.34
N THR A 258 -2.70 9.19 28.02
CA THR A 258 -1.70 8.87 26.99
C THR A 258 -0.84 10.08 26.60
N LYS A 259 0.29 10.26 27.31
CA LYS A 259 1.27 11.33 27.05
C LYS A 259 1.71 11.41 25.58
N ASN A 260 1.80 12.61 25.02
CA ASN A 260 2.30 12.91 23.66
C ASN A 260 1.46 12.36 22.48
N SER A 261 0.21 11.95 22.69
CA SER A 261 -0.75 11.68 21.61
C SER A 261 -1.32 12.99 21.04
N GLY A 262 -1.80 13.02 19.80
CA GLY A 262 -2.56 14.18 19.28
C GLY A 262 -3.85 14.47 20.07
N LEU A 263 -4.30 13.47 20.83
CA LEU A 263 -5.42 13.55 21.78
C LEU A 263 -4.99 13.95 23.20
N TRP A 264 -3.68 13.99 23.48
CA TRP A 264 -3.13 14.35 24.78
C TRP A 264 -3.36 15.83 25.06
N HIS A 265 -4.06 16.14 26.15
CA HIS A 265 -4.50 17.50 26.50
C HIS A 265 -5.31 18.23 25.43
N SER A 266 -5.79 17.53 24.38
CA SER A 266 -6.68 18.20 23.44
C SER A 266 -7.98 18.53 24.17
N GLU A 267 -8.29 19.83 24.21
CA GLU A 267 -9.54 20.31 24.80
C GLU A 267 -10.74 19.69 24.12
N LEU A 268 -10.61 19.24 22.87
CA LEU A 268 -11.67 18.62 22.08
C LEU A 268 -12.21 17.31 22.70
N LEU A 269 -11.39 16.55 23.43
CA LEU A 269 -11.84 15.34 24.15
C LEU A 269 -12.32 15.63 25.58
N LEU A 270 -11.81 16.71 26.18
CA LEU A 270 -12.19 17.12 27.54
C LEU A 270 -13.45 18.00 27.53
N SER A 271 -13.80 18.56 26.39
CA SER A 271 -15.01 19.35 26.17
C SER A 271 -16.16 18.47 25.69
N HIS A 272 -17.40 18.87 25.99
CA HIS A 272 -18.64 18.23 25.52
C HIS A 272 -18.89 18.40 24.00
N MET A 273 -17.82 18.56 23.21
CA MET A 273 -17.87 18.84 21.76
C MET A 273 -18.06 17.56 20.95
N ILE A 274 -17.44 16.45 21.36
CA ILE A 274 -17.71 15.13 20.78
C ILE A 274 -19.15 14.71 21.10
N SER A 275 -19.89 14.28 20.08
CA SER A 275 -21.27 13.81 20.21
C SER A 275 -21.35 12.40 20.78
N ALA A 276 -20.37 11.54 20.47
CA ALA A 276 -20.25 10.19 21.05
C ALA A 276 -18.84 9.61 20.90
N HIS A 277 -18.41 8.85 21.92
CA HIS A 277 -17.18 8.06 21.87
C HIS A 277 -17.53 6.60 21.59
N LEU A 278 -17.19 6.12 20.40
CA LEU A 278 -17.64 4.82 19.92
C LEU A 278 -16.52 3.78 20.02
N PRO A 279 -16.64 2.77 20.91
CA PRO A 279 -15.66 1.71 21.05
C PRO A 279 -15.75 0.72 19.88
N PHE A 280 -14.58 0.37 19.37
CA PHE A 280 -14.38 -0.73 18.44
C PHE A 280 -13.64 -1.85 19.16
N LEU A 281 -14.42 -2.86 19.53
CA LEU A 281 -14.02 -4.00 20.34
C LEU A 281 -13.08 -4.93 19.54
N PRO A 282 -12.16 -5.65 20.20
CA PRO A 282 -11.25 -6.58 19.53
C PRO A 282 -12.01 -7.72 18.80
N MET A 283 -11.47 -8.16 17.67
CA MET A 283 -12.12 -9.17 16.82
C MET A 283 -11.83 -10.57 17.33
N GLU A 284 -12.86 -11.25 17.85
CA GLU A 284 -12.80 -12.68 18.13
C GLU A 284 -12.62 -13.52 16.85
N ARG A 285 -12.11 -14.74 17.01
CA ARG A 285 -11.93 -15.70 15.92
C ARG A 285 -13.20 -15.94 15.09
N LYS A 286 -14.38 -15.95 15.72
CA LYS A 286 -15.67 -16.09 15.01
C LYS A 286 -15.93 -14.93 14.02
N HIS A 287 -15.52 -13.71 14.37
CA HIS A 287 -15.67 -12.54 13.49
C HIS A 287 -14.66 -12.58 12.34
N VAL A 288 -13.43 -13.01 12.61
CA VAL A 288 -12.40 -13.20 11.58
C VAL A 288 -12.85 -14.21 10.52
N ARG A 289 -13.50 -15.30 10.95
CA ARG A 289 -14.09 -16.29 10.03
C ARG A 289 -15.15 -15.69 9.12
N GLN A 290 -15.96 -14.74 9.60
CA GLN A 290 -16.92 -14.03 8.73
C GLN A 290 -16.20 -13.11 7.74
N CYS A 291 -15.19 -12.35 8.18
CA CYS A 291 -14.36 -11.55 7.29
C CYS A 291 -13.69 -12.41 6.19
N ILE A 292 -13.26 -13.63 6.51
CA ILE A 292 -12.67 -14.56 5.54
C ILE A 292 -13.71 -14.95 4.47
N LYS A 293 -14.93 -15.31 4.90
CA LYS A 293 -16.01 -15.64 3.97
C LYS A 293 -16.34 -14.46 3.05
N ASP A 294 -16.53 -13.26 3.60
CA ASP A 294 -16.77 -12.04 2.80
C ASP A 294 -15.65 -11.79 1.80
N SER A 295 -14.40 -11.97 2.22
CA SER A 295 -13.25 -11.77 1.36
C SER A 295 -13.20 -12.80 0.23
N LEU A 296 -13.50 -14.08 0.50
CA LEU A 296 -13.57 -15.13 -0.52
C LEU A 296 -14.63 -14.82 -1.59
N ILE A 297 -15.77 -14.27 -1.19
CA ILE A 297 -16.84 -13.83 -2.09
C ILE A 297 -16.43 -12.56 -2.86
N THR A 298 -15.93 -11.55 -2.16
CA THR A 298 -15.54 -10.28 -2.75
C THR A 298 -14.43 -10.44 -3.79
N LYS A 299 -13.50 -11.37 -3.54
CA LYS A 299 -12.41 -11.75 -4.45
C LYS A 299 -12.84 -12.74 -5.54
N LYS A 300 -14.11 -13.14 -5.56
CA LYS A 300 -14.73 -14.03 -6.57
C LYS A 300 -14.15 -15.45 -6.62
N TYR A 301 -13.53 -15.93 -5.54
CA TYR A 301 -13.19 -17.35 -5.41
C TYR A 301 -14.44 -18.21 -5.25
N TYR A 302 -15.48 -17.66 -4.60
CA TYR A 302 -16.77 -18.29 -4.40
C TYR A 302 -17.91 -17.34 -4.78
N ARG A 303 -19.10 -17.88 -5.08
CA ARG A 303 -20.29 -17.08 -5.41
C ARG A 303 -21.15 -16.77 -4.19
N ASN A 304 -21.34 -17.74 -3.30
CA ASN A 304 -22.17 -17.58 -2.10
C ASN A 304 -21.47 -18.14 -0.87
N HIS A 305 -21.85 -17.65 0.32
CA HIS A 305 -21.30 -18.12 1.59
C HIS A 305 -21.51 -19.62 1.83
N GLY A 306 -22.61 -20.18 1.33
CA GLY A 306 -22.94 -21.61 1.47
C GLY A 306 -22.04 -22.54 0.66
N ASP A 307 -21.35 -22.01 -0.37
CA ASP A 307 -20.46 -22.80 -1.24
C ASP A 307 -19.05 -22.94 -0.63
N ILE A 308 -18.77 -22.22 0.47
CA ILE A 308 -17.45 -22.15 1.08
C ILE A 308 -17.28 -23.31 2.07
N ASP A 309 -16.36 -24.23 1.76
CA ASP A 309 -15.91 -25.28 2.68
C ASP A 309 -15.32 -24.66 3.97
N ASP A 310 -15.84 -25.06 5.12
CA ASP A 310 -15.38 -24.58 6.42
C ASP A 310 -13.91 -24.88 6.69
N ARG A 311 -13.37 -25.95 6.07
CA ARG A 311 -11.96 -26.31 6.14
C ARG A 311 -11.06 -25.20 5.61
N ILE A 312 -11.42 -24.57 4.49
CA ILE A 312 -10.65 -23.47 3.90
C ILE A 312 -10.70 -22.25 4.82
N VAL A 313 -11.89 -21.95 5.36
CA VAL A 313 -12.05 -20.85 6.33
C VAL A 313 -11.21 -21.08 7.59
N ARG A 314 -11.14 -22.33 8.06
CA ARG A 314 -10.33 -22.72 9.22
C ARG A 314 -8.85 -22.58 8.91
N GLU A 315 -8.38 -23.11 7.79
CA GLU A 315 -6.98 -23.01 7.35
C GLU A 315 -6.53 -21.54 7.28
N ILE A 316 -7.30 -20.68 6.60
CA ILE A 316 -6.97 -19.24 6.50
C ILE A 316 -6.98 -18.59 7.89
N ALA A 317 -7.96 -18.94 8.75
CA ALA A 317 -8.03 -18.41 10.09
C ALA A 317 -6.85 -18.85 10.97
N ASP A 318 -6.35 -20.07 10.83
CA ASP A 318 -5.18 -20.60 11.56
C ASP A 318 -3.85 -19.93 11.15
N GLN A 319 -3.82 -19.31 9.97
CA GLN A 319 -2.64 -18.60 9.45
C GLN A 319 -2.57 -17.12 9.85
N LEU A 320 -3.40 -16.71 10.83
CA LEU A 320 -3.44 -15.37 11.40
C LEU A 320 -3.01 -15.39 12.87
N PRO A 321 -2.35 -14.33 13.38
CA PRO A 321 -1.93 -14.24 14.78
C PRO A 321 -3.09 -13.87 15.71
N TYR A 322 -3.17 -14.54 16.87
CA TYR A 322 -4.16 -14.30 17.93
C TYR A 322 -3.51 -14.09 19.29
N PHE A 323 -4.26 -13.45 20.20
CA PHE A 323 -3.88 -13.09 21.56
C PHE A 323 -5.05 -13.35 22.54
N PRO A 324 -4.79 -13.78 23.79
CA PRO A 324 -3.52 -14.28 24.33
C PRO A 324 -2.97 -15.50 23.55
N GLU A 325 -1.68 -15.80 23.65
CA GLU A 325 -1.03 -16.82 22.80
C GLU A 325 -1.51 -18.25 23.08
N ASP A 326 -1.81 -18.53 24.34
CA ASP A 326 -2.37 -19.77 24.88
C ASP A 326 -3.86 -19.95 24.53
N GLU A 327 -4.65 -18.88 24.67
CA GLU A 327 -6.11 -18.91 24.46
C GLU A 327 -6.51 -18.65 22.99
N LYS A 328 -5.66 -17.97 22.21
CA LYS A 328 -5.88 -17.56 20.81
C LYS A 328 -7.26 -16.92 20.55
N MET A 329 -7.75 -16.11 21.49
CA MET A 329 -9.13 -15.61 21.48
C MET A 329 -9.35 -14.44 20.51
N PHE A 330 -8.49 -13.42 20.55
CA PHE A 330 -8.63 -12.17 19.80
C PHE A 330 -7.57 -12.05 18.72
N SER A 331 -7.96 -11.64 17.51
CA SER A 331 -7.01 -11.38 16.42
C SER A 331 -6.16 -10.15 16.70
N VAL A 332 -4.84 -10.29 16.57
CA VAL A 332 -3.87 -9.18 16.76
C VAL A 332 -4.08 -8.07 15.73
N THR A 333 -4.46 -8.45 14.49
CA THR A 333 -4.63 -7.51 13.37
C THR A 333 -6.09 -7.28 12.98
N GLY A 334 -7.04 -7.77 13.79
CA GLY A 334 -8.45 -7.82 13.43
C GLY A 334 -8.68 -8.50 12.07
N CYS A 335 -9.49 -7.89 11.21
CA CYS A 335 -9.71 -8.34 9.83
C CYS A 335 -8.80 -7.65 8.80
N LYS A 336 -7.84 -6.81 9.21
CA LYS A 336 -7.02 -6.00 8.29
C LYS A 336 -6.21 -6.84 7.30
N ARG A 337 -5.61 -7.96 7.76
CA ARG A 337 -4.78 -8.86 6.94
C ARG A 337 -5.56 -9.98 6.25
N VAL A 338 -6.87 -10.10 6.48
CA VAL A 338 -7.68 -11.21 5.95
C VAL A 338 -7.67 -11.27 4.43
N PRO A 339 -7.91 -10.17 3.67
CA PRO A 339 -7.94 -10.25 2.21
C PRO A 339 -6.63 -10.73 1.59
N GLU A 340 -5.51 -10.26 2.13
CA GLU A 340 -4.18 -10.66 1.66
C GLU A 340 -3.89 -12.13 2.00
N LYS A 341 -4.31 -12.59 3.19
CA LYS A 341 -4.11 -13.98 3.59
C LYS A 341 -5.00 -14.93 2.77
N VAL A 342 -6.22 -14.51 2.42
CA VAL A 342 -7.09 -15.22 1.47
C VAL A 342 -6.36 -15.39 0.14
N ASP A 343 -5.90 -14.31 -0.48
CA ASP A 343 -5.20 -14.40 -1.77
C ASP A 343 -3.93 -15.26 -1.68
N TYR A 344 -3.17 -15.14 -0.59
CA TYR A 344 -1.96 -15.94 -0.34
C TYR A 344 -2.24 -17.45 -0.29
N ILE A 345 -3.29 -17.86 0.44
CA ILE A 345 -3.66 -19.28 0.57
C ILE A 345 -4.26 -19.79 -0.74
N MET A 346 -5.19 -19.05 -1.34
CA MET A 346 -5.84 -19.43 -2.59
C MET A 346 -4.85 -19.52 -3.76
N ALA A 347 -3.80 -18.70 -3.78
CA ALA A 347 -2.74 -18.82 -4.77
C ALA A 347 -2.05 -20.19 -4.74
N GLY A 348 -1.86 -20.79 -3.55
CA GLY A 348 -1.26 -22.11 -3.39
C GLY A 348 -2.14 -23.26 -3.89
N TYR A 349 -3.46 -23.15 -3.74
CA TYR A 349 -4.40 -24.15 -4.27
C TYR A 349 -4.32 -24.27 -5.79
N ASP A 350 -4.23 -23.15 -6.50
CA ASP A 350 -4.15 -23.13 -7.95
C ASP A 350 -2.83 -23.69 -8.50
N ASP A 351 -1.71 -23.49 -7.79
CA ASP A 351 -0.42 -24.07 -8.18
C ASP A 351 -0.47 -25.61 -8.10
N SER A 352 -1.14 -26.16 -7.08
CA SER A 352 -1.36 -27.61 -6.93
C SER A 352 -2.28 -28.21 -8.01
N LEU A 353 -3.21 -27.42 -8.54
CA LEU A 353 -4.07 -27.81 -9.67
C LEU A 353 -3.32 -27.75 -11.01
N GLN A 354 -2.39 -26.80 -11.17
CA GLN A 354 -1.56 -26.69 -12.38
C GLN A 354 -0.48 -27.79 -12.48
N GLU A 355 0.03 -28.30 -11.36
CA GLU A 355 0.97 -29.44 -11.37
C GLU A 355 0.28 -30.77 -11.75
N ASN A 356 -1.01 -30.93 -11.45
CA ASN A 356 -1.76 -32.15 -11.77
C ASN A 356 -2.41 -32.16 -13.17
N TYR A 357 -2.68 -30.99 -13.75
CA TYR A 357 -3.21 -30.85 -15.11
C TYR A 357 -2.58 -29.62 -15.81
N PRO A 358 -1.51 -29.79 -16.61
CA PRO A 358 -0.99 -28.68 -17.40
C PRO A 358 -2.08 -28.20 -18.37
N ARG A 359 -2.42 -26.90 -18.31
CA ARG A 359 -3.41 -26.32 -19.25
C ARG A 359 -2.93 -26.52 -20.68
N LEU A 360 -3.75 -27.21 -21.48
CA LEU A 360 -3.80 -26.99 -22.93
C LEU A 360 -4.03 -25.50 -23.15
N GLU A 361 -3.18 -24.89 -23.97
CA GLU A 361 -3.19 -23.45 -24.27
C GLU A 361 -4.62 -22.99 -24.59
N GLN A 362 -5.13 -22.04 -23.82
CA GLN A 362 -6.37 -21.35 -24.17
C GLN A 362 -6.11 -20.49 -25.41
N PRO A 363 -7.02 -20.49 -26.40
CA PRO A 363 -6.84 -19.69 -27.60
C PRO A 363 -6.84 -18.19 -27.24
N PRO A 364 -6.06 -17.37 -27.94
CA PRO A 364 -5.96 -15.95 -27.66
C PRO A 364 -7.33 -15.28 -27.77
N THR A 365 -7.67 -14.49 -26.74
CA THR A 365 -8.82 -13.58 -26.73
C THR A 365 -8.78 -12.64 -27.94
N ARG A 366 -9.94 -12.41 -28.56
CA ARG A 366 -10.15 -11.51 -29.71
C ARG A 366 -9.67 -10.07 -29.44
N THR A 367 -8.39 -9.83 -29.68
CA THR A 367 -7.81 -8.55 -30.11
C THR A 367 -6.89 -8.81 -31.31
N GLY A 368 -7.41 -9.61 -32.25
CA GLY A 368 -6.78 -9.89 -33.54
C GLY A 368 -7.73 -9.49 -34.65
N LEU A 369 -8.01 -8.20 -34.82
CA LEU A 369 -8.62 -7.70 -36.05
C LEU A 369 -8.33 -6.22 -36.33
N ILE A 370 -7.14 -5.70 -36.02
CA ILE A 370 -6.56 -4.55 -36.73
C ILE A 370 -5.06 -4.77 -36.87
N ARG A 371 -4.69 -5.83 -37.58
CA ARG A 371 -3.32 -6.05 -38.05
C ARG A 371 -3.42 -6.57 -39.48
N ASN A 372 -3.74 -5.64 -40.38
CA ASN A 372 -3.46 -5.70 -41.82
C ASN A 372 -4.08 -4.46 -42.46
N ASN A 373 -3.36 -3.33 -42.35
CA ASN A 373 -3.40 -2.23 -43.32
C ASN A 373 -2.28 -1.25 -42.95
N PHE A 374 -1.03 -1.68 -43.08
CA PHE A 374 0.10 -0.77 -43.32
C PHE A 374 1.27 -1.61 -43.88
N MET A 375 1.03 -2.21 -45.04
CA MET A 375 2.06 -2.81 -45.87
C MET A 375 2.01 -2.13 -47.24
N MET A 376 2.40 -0.85 -47.28
CA MET A 376 2.97 -0.18 -48.44
C MET A 376 3.44 1.20 -47.98
N LEU A 377 4.73 1.29 -47.66
CA LEU A 377 5.61 2.47 -47.78
C LEU A 377 7.01 1.99 -47.34
N ARG A 378 7.47 0.95 -48.03
CA ARG A 378 8.88 0.55 -48.08
C ARG A 378 9.42 1.30 -49.29
N GLN A 379 10.46 2.11 -49.08
CA GLN A 379 11.10 3.08 -50.00
C GLN A 379 10.47 4.48 -50.07
N SER A 380 10.85 5.36 -49.14
CA SER A 380 11.29 6.73 -49.49
C SER A 380 12.07 7.37 -48.33
N SER A 381 12.94 8.32 -48.69
CA SER A 381 14.05 8.89 -47.93
C SER A 381 13.64 9.66 -46.67
N GLY A 382 14.51 9.63 -45.64
CA GLY A 382 14.27 10.12 -44.27
C GLY A 382 13.85 11.59 -44.09
N ALA A 383 13.92 12.43 -45.12
CA ALA A 383 13.54 13.85 -45.04
C ALA A 383 12.01 14.07 -45.07
N LEU A 384 11.25 13.23 -45.80
CA LEU A 384 9.79 13.41 -45.93
C LEU A 384 9.06 13.06 -44.63
N ARG A 385 9.62 12.14 -43.83
CA ARG A 385 9.12 11.79 -42.49
C ARG A 385 9.21 12.95 -41.51
N TRP A 386 10.27 13.75 -41.56
CA TRP A 386 10.46 14.91 -40.69
C TRP A 386 9.51 16.06 -41.04
N LEU A 387 9.25 16.26 -42.34
CA LEU A 387 8.35 17.30 -42.82
C LEU A 387 6.88 17.02 -42.44
N VAL A 388 6.44 15.77 -42.57
CA VAL A 388 5.08 15.35 -42.14
C VAL A 388 4.93 15.45 -40.62
N LEU A 389 5.97 15.08 -39.85
CA LEU A 389 5.99 15.21 -38.39
C LEU A 389 5.94 16.68 -37.93
N MET A 390 6.68 17.58 -38.59
CA MET A 390 6.68 19.01 -38.28
C MET A 390 5.35 19.68 -38.62
N VAL A 391 4.70 19.27 -39.71
CA VAL A 391 3.36 19.76 -40.10
C VAL A 391 2.29 19.27 -39.11
N LEU A 392 2.39 18.01 -38.64
CA LEU A 392 1.50 17.47 -37.61
C LEU A 392 1.70 18.17 -36.24
N ILE A 393 2.96 18.42 -35.85
CA ILE A 393 3.27 19.16 -34.62
C ILE A 393 2.68 20.57 -34.67
N ARG A 394 2.81 21.27 -35.80
CA ARG A 394 2.22 22.61 -36.00
C ARG A 394 0.70 22.62 -35.99
N TYR A 395 0.06 21.59 -36.54
CA TYR A 395 -1.41 21.50 -36.58
C TYR A 395 -2.01 21.20 -35.20
N VAL A 396 -1.35 20.36 -34.38
CA VAL A 396 -1.83 20.01 -33.04
C VAL A 396 -1.55 21.11 -32.01
N THR A 397 -0.49 21.91 -32.18
CA THR A 397 -0.25 23.09 -31.33
C THR A 397 -1.33 24.18 -31.45
N CYS A 398 -2.15 24.16 -32.51
CA CYS A 398 -3.18 25.17 -32.75
C CYS A 398 -4.55 24.82 -32.12
N LEU A 399 -4.75 23.57 -31.67
CA LEU A 399 -6.03 23.08 -31.10
C LEU A 399 -6.01 22.89 -29.58
N GLY A 400 -5.06 23.50 -28.86
CA GLY A 400 -5.09 23.56 -27.39
C GLY A 400 -4.98 22.22 -26.66
N GLY A 401 -4.53 21.16 -27.33
CA GLY A 401 -4.47 19.80 -26.77
C GLY A 401 -3.07 19.37 -26.36
N PHE A 402 -2.41 20.05 -25.41
CA PHE A 402 -1.12 19.60 -24.87
C PHE A 402 -1.19 18.16 -24.31
N ALA A 403 -2.35 17.74 -23.78
CA ALA A 403 -2.56 16.40 -23.24
C ALA A 403 -2.64 15.30 -24.32
N ALA A 404 -3.12 15.61 -25.53
CA ALA A 404 -3.26 14.62 -26.61
C ALA A 404 -1.92 14.29 -27.31
N ILE A 405 -0.95 15.20 -27.22
CA ILE A 405 0.40 15.00 -27.76
C ILE A 405 1.21 14.05 -26.88
N ALA A 406 1.06 14.11 -25.55
CA ALA A 406 1.82 13.28 -24.60
C ALA A 406 1.63 11.77 -24.86
N SER A 407 0.40 11.34 -25.14
CA SER A 407 0.07 9.93 -25.44
C SER A 407 0.63 9.42 -26.78
N LEU A 408 1.00 10.31 -27.70
CA LEU A 408 1.61 9.94 -28.99
C LEU A 408 3.14 9.82 -28.92
N PHE A 409 3.76 10.48 -27.94
CA PHE A 409 5.22 10.46 -27.74
C PHE A 409 5.71 9.42 -26.73
N GLU A 410 4.87 8.94 -25.81
CA GLU A 410 5.20 7.88 -24.84
C GLU A 410 5.86 6.65 -25.47
N PRO A 411 5.33 6.03 -26.54
CA PRO A 411 5.94 4.84 -27.13
C PRO A 411 7.33 5.12 -27.73
N ILE A 412 7.54 6.34 -28.24
CA ILE A 412 8.78 6.76 -28.87
C ILE A 412 9.84 7.03 -27.80
N THR A 413 9.50 7.77 -26.75
CA THR A 413 10.40 8.02 -25.61
C THR A 413 10.73 6.73 -24.85
N CYS A 414 9.79 5.80 -24.72
CA CYS A 414 10.04 4.46 -24.18
C CYS A 414 11.11 3.70 -24.95
N ARG A 415 11.07 3.77 -26.28
CA ARG A 415 12.03 3.08 -27.15
C ARG A 415 13.42 3.71 -27.09
N PHE A 416 13.51 5.02 -26.86
CA PHE A 416 14.78 5.74 -26.69
C PHE A 416 15.39 5.59 -25.28
N LYS A 417 14.59 5.59 -24.21
CA LYS A 417 15.06 5.41 -22.82
C LYS A 417 15.38 3.95 -22.44
N GLY A 418 14.83 3.00 -23.19
CA GLY A 418 15.05 1.57 -22.99
C GLY A 418 14.36 0.98 -21.76
N GLU A 419 13.47 1.74 -21.11
CA GLU A 419 12.64 1.29 -19.99
C GLU A 419 11.39 2.18 -19.86
N CYS A 420 10.24 1.59 -19.50
CA CYS A 420 8.98 2.31 -19.32
C CYS A 420 8.05 1.62 -18.31
N CYS A 421 7.11 2.37 -17.73
CA CYS A 421 6.12 1.83 -16.81
C CYS A 421 4.97 1.11 -17.54
N THR A 422 5.28 0.03 -18.25
CA THR A 422 4.29 -0.78 -19.00
C THR A 422 4.48 -2.27 -18.72
N ASP A 423 3.48 -3.08 -19.06
CA ASP A 423 3.54 -4.55 -18.97
C ASP A 423 4.66 -5.18 -19.80
N GLU A 424 5.17 -4.47 -20.81
CA GLU A 424 6.28 -4.95 -21.64
C GLU A 424 7.62 -4.92 -20.90
N PHE A 425 7.85 -3.90 -20.07
CA PHE A 425 9.13 -3.68 -19.38
C PHE A 425 9.08 -4.08 -17.89
N ILE A 426 7.89 -4.08 -17.30
CA ILE A 426 7.62 -4.48 -15.92
C ILE A 426 6.64 -5.65 -15.96
N LYS A 427 7.18 -6.87 -15.97
CA LYS A 427 6.40 -8.10 -16.06
C LYS A 427 6.79 -9.04 -14.94
N LEU A 428 5.82 -9.40 -14.12
CA LEU A 428 5.99 -10.41 -13.09
C LEU A 428 5.75 -11.80 -13.68
N ASP A 429 6.82 -12.58 -13.85
CA ASP A 429 6.75 -14.00 -14.23
C ASP A 429 7.04 -14.87 -13.01
N SER A 430 5.98 -15.43 -12.41
CA SER A 430 6.09 -16.26 -11.20
C SER A 430 6.88 -17.55 -11.43
N LYS A 431 6.87 -18.11 -12.66
CA LYS A 431 7.62 -19.32 -12.99
C LYS A 431 9.12 -19.02 -13.10
N ALA A 432 9.47 -17.91 -13.76
CA ALA A 432 10.85 -17.45 -13.83
C ALA A 432 11.41 -17.09 -12.45
N LEU A 433 10.59 -16.43 -11.61
CA LEU A 433 10.94 -16.12 -10.23
C LEU A 433 11.18 -17.41 -9.42
N LYS A 434 10.28 -18.41 -9.51
CA LYS A 434 10.45 -19.72 -8.85
C LYS A 434 11.76 -20.37 -9.23
N LYS A 435 12.03 -20.48 -10.54
CA LYS A 435 13.28 -21.05 -11.06
C LYS A 435 14.51 -20.30 -10.54
N SER A 436 14.48 -18.97 -10.52
CA SER A 436 15.59 -18.15 -10.04
C SER A 436 15.84 -18.34 -8.55
N LEU A 437 14.78 -18.40 -7.73
CA LEU A 437 14.89 -18.64 -6.30
C LEU A 437 15.40 -20.05 -6.00
N ASP A 438 14.88 -21.07 -6.68
CA ASP A 438 15.31 -22.46 -6.48
C ASP A 438 16.77 -22.70 -6.87
N ALA A 439 17.26 -22.01 -7.90
CA ALA A 439 18.64 -22.15 -8.36
C ALA A 439 19.68 -21.42 -7.49
N ARG A 440 19.29 -20.36 -6.76
CA ARG A 440 20.24 -19.44 -6.10
C ARG A 440 20.06 -19.29 -4.59
N VAL A 441 18.95 -19.77 -4.03
CA VAL A 441 18.59 -19.53 -2.62
C VAL A 441 18.49 -20.85 -1.86
N TYR A 442 19.53 -21.14 -1.09
CA TYR A 442 19.69 -22.40 -0.36
C TYR A 442 19.13 -22.33 1.06
N GLY A 443 18.44 -23.39 1.49
CA GLY A 443 17.99 -23.55 2.87
C GLY A 443 16.89 -22.59 3.34
N GLN A 444 16.27 -21.83 2.44
CA GLN A 444 15.21 -20.85 2.76
C GLN A 444 13.84 -21.28 2.22
N HIS A 445 13.38 -22.49 2.54
CA HIS A 445 12.10 -23.00 2.02
C HIS A 445 10.91 -22.12 2.43
N LEU A 446 10.84 -21.66 3.70
CA LEU A 446 9.84 -20.70 4.17
C LEU A 446 9.86 -19.40 3.38
N GLY A 447 11.05 -18.82 3.20
CA GLY A 447 11.24 -17.57 2.48
C GLY A 447 10.81 -17.67 1.02
N LYS A 448 11.27 -18.71 0.32
CA LYS A 448 10.90 -18.98 -1.08
C LYS A 448 9.39 -19.14 -1.24
N ALA A 449 8.77 -19.99 -0.41
CA ALA A 449 7.34 -20.26 -0.49
C ALA A 449 6.50 -19.00 -0.20
N ALA A 450 6.88 -18.22 0.82
CA ALA A 450 6.18 -16.98 1.16
C ALA A 450 6.23 -15.98 0.01
N ILE A 451 7.41 -15.72 -0.53
CA ILE A 451 7.63 -14.77 -1.63
C ILE A 451 6.85 -15.19 -2.88
N LEU A 452 6.97 -16.45 -3.28
CA LEU A 452 6.29 -16.94 -4.49
C LEU A 452 4.77 -16.83 -4.39
N LYS A 453 4.18 -17.18 -3.24
CA LYS A 453 2.73 -17.06 -3.03
C LYS A 453 2.27 -15.60 -3.06
N HIS A 454 2.99 -14.68 -2.40
CA HIS A 454 2.63 -13.26 -2.41
C HIS A 454 2.72 -12.62 -3.80
N PHE A 455 3.79 -12.88 -4.54
CA PHE A 455 3.92 -12.37 -5.91
C PHE A 455 2.92 -13.04 -6.86
N SER A 456 2.62 -14.33 -6.68
CA SER A 456 1.58 -15.01 -7.49
C SER A 456 0.18 -14.46 -7.22
N ALA A 457 -0.14 -14.13 -5.96
CA ALA A 457 -1.35 -13.43 -5.60
C ALA A 457 -1.43 -12.04 -6.24
N GLN A 458 -0.36 -11.24 -6.14
CA GLN A 458 -0.29 -9.90 -6.73
C GLN A 458 -0.40 -9.92 -8.26
N ALA A 459 0.19 -10.92 -8.93
CA ALA A 459 0.13 -11.05 -10.39
C ALA A 459 -1.30 -11.26 -10.92
N ARG A 460 -2.22 -11.77 -10.08
CA ARG A 460 -3.62 -12.07 -10.46
C ARG A 460 -4.55 -10.89 -10.22
N ASP A 461 -4.25 -10.06 -9.22
CA ASP A 461 -5.12 -8.94 -8.85
C ASP A 461 -4.77 -7.69 -9.68
N VAL A 462 -5.65 -7.34 -10.62
CA VAL A 462 -5.50 -6.13 -11.44
C VAL A 462 -5.67 -4.86 -10.59
N ASP A 463 -6.36 -4.95 -9.45
CA ASP A 463 -6.62 -3.84 -8.53
C ASP A 463 -6.35 -4.26 -7.07
N PRO A 464 -5.08 -4.50 -6.69
CA PRO A 464 -4.73 -4.98 -5.36
C PRO A 464 -5.27 -4.04 -4.26
N PRO A 465 -5.60 -4.57 -3.07
CA PRO A 465 -6.25 -3.79 -2.02
C PRO A 465 -5.30 -2.78 -1.34
N LYS A 466 -3.99 -3.04 -1.36
CA LYS A 466 -2.91 -2.18 -0.87
C LYS A 466 -1.59 -2.53 -1.58
N ALA A 467 -0.54 -1.76 -1.35
CA ALA A 467 0.81 -2.05 -1.83
C ALA A 467 1.34 -3.38 -1.26
N LEU A 468 2.06 -4.17 -2.06
CA LEU A 468 2.73 -5.36 -1.54
C LEU A 468 3.88 -4.91 -0.64
N SER A 469 3.87 -5.36 0.61
CA SER A 469 4.88 -5.01 1.61
C SER A 469 5.44 -6.28 2.23
N LEU A 470 6.72 -6.56 2.03
CA LEU A 470 7.39 -7.73 2.60
C LEU A 470 8.50 -7.28 3.54
N SER A 471 8.61 -7.91 4.71
CA SER A 471 9.68 -7.62 5.66
C SER A 471 10.53 -8.87 5.89
N PHE A 472 11.79 -8.82 5.49
CA PHE A 472 12.74 -9.92 5.56
C PHE A 472 13.53 -9.83 6.86
N HIS A 473 13.46 -10.88 7.67
CA HIS A 473 14.08 -10.92 9.00
C HIS A 473 15.01 -12.11 9.13
N GLY A 474 16.20 -11.93 9.71
CA GLY A 474 17.11 -13.04 9.96
C GLY A 474 18.55 -12.60 10.15
N GLY A 475 19.45 -13.55 10.40
CA GLY A 475 20.87 -13.27 10.55
C GLY A 475 21.54 -12.70 9.29
N THR A 476 22.78 -12.26 9.42
CA THR A 476 23.58 -11.78 8.28
C THR A 476 23.98 -12.95 7.36
N GLY A 477 24.10 -12.68 6.06
CA GLY A 477 24.58 -13.68 5.08
C GLY A 477 23.62 -14.84 4.77
N THR A 478 22.36 -14.77 5.21
CA THR A 478 21.34 -15.80 4.96
C THR A 478 20.60 -15.64 3.62
N GLY A 479 20.78 -14.52 2.93
CA GLY A 479 20.26 -14.30 1.56
C GLY A 479 19.26 -13.15 1.38
N LYS A 480 18.97 -12.32 2.39
CA LYS A 480 17.99 -11.21 2.31
C LYS A 480 18.19 -10.31 1.07
N ASN A 481 19.37 -9.72 0.93
CA ASN A 481 19.69 -8.80 -0.18
C ASN A 481 19.80 -9.53 -1.53
N LEU A 482 20.24 -10.79 -1.53
CA LEU A 482 20.28 -11.63 -2.73
C LEU A 482 18.86 -11.84 -3.26
N VAL A 483 17.92 -12.15 -2.37
CA VAL A 483 16.52 -12.40 -2.73
C VAL A 483 15.84 -11.12 -3.24
N SER A 484 16.08 -9.96 -2.63
CA SER A 484 15.55 -8.70 -3.16
C SER A 484 16.10 -8.39 -4.57
N SER A 485 17.37 -8.71 -4.84
CA SER A 485 17.95 -8.60 -6.20
C SER A 485 17.28 -9.56 -7.18
N ILE A 486 17.07 -10.82 -6.79
CA ILE A 486 16.36 -11.82 -7.62
C ILE A 486 14.97 -11.32 -7.98
N ILE A 487 14.23 -10.77 -7.02
CA ILE A 487 12.89 -10.23 -7.23
C ILE A 487 12.95 -9.08 -8.26
N ALA A 488 13.85 -8.12 -8.08
CA ALA A 488 14.00 -7.01 -9.02
C ALA A 488 14.38 -7.49 -10.43
N GLU A 489 15.34 -8.41 -10.55
CA GLU A 489 15.79 -9.01 -11.82
C GLU A 489 14.66 -9.76 -12.57
N ASN A 490 13.68 -10.30 -11.85
CA ASN A 490 12.56 -11.05 -12.43
C ASN A 490 11.33 -10.18 -12.72
N ILE A 491 11.30 -8.93 -12.25
CA ILE A 491 10.17 -8.00 -12.47
C ILE A 491 10.56 -6.89 -13.45
N TYR A 492 11.78 -6.35 -13.32
CA TYR A 492 12.27 -5.24 -14.12
C TYR A 492 13.37 -5.72 -15.06
N ARG A 493 13.29 -5.35 -16.33
CA ARG A 493 14.29 -5.75 -17.34
C ARG A 493 15.73 -5.36 -17.00
N LYS A 494 15.92 -4.22 -16.31
CA LYS A 494 17.23 -3.75 -15.84
C LYS A 494 17.57 -4.20 -14.41
N GLY A 495 16.72 -5.03 -13.79
CA GLY A 495 16.88 -5.49 -12.41
C GLY A 495 17.03 -4.33 -11.43
N MET A 496 18.05 -4.42 -10.56
CA MET A 496 18.38 -3.36 -9.59
C MET A 496 18.79 -2.03 -10.23
N ASN A 497 19.15 -2.00 -11.52
CA ASN A 497 19.50 -0.77 -12.25
C ASN A 497 18.29 -0.10 -12.93
N SER A 498 17.07 -0.60 -12.69
CA SER A 498 15.83 0.00 -13.16
C SER A 498 15.62 1.38 -12.55
N GLU A 499 15.11 2.34 -13.35
CA GLU A 499 14.72 3.65 -12.81
C GLU A 499 13.53 3.58 -11.83
N TYR A 500 12.82 2.45 -11.81
CA TYR A 500 11.66 2.19 -10.95
C TYR A 500 11.99 1.35 -9.70
N VAL A 501 13.25 0.94 -9.52
CA VAL A 501 13.74 0.23 -8.33
C VAL A 501 14.59 1.19 -7.50
N HIS A 502 14.19 1.39 -6.25
CA HIS A 502 14.80 2.35 -5.33
C HIS A 502 15.36 1.63 -4.11
N LEU A 503 16.68 1.44 -4.08
CA LEU A 503 17.38 0.98 -2.88
C LEU A 503 17.62 2.15 -1.92
N ILE A 504 17.19 1.98 -0.68
CA ILE A 504 17.29 2.94 0.43
C ILE A 504 18.07 2.25 1.55
N ALA A 505 19.39 2.46 1.58
CA ALA A 505 20.26 1.89 2.59
C ALA A 505 20.36 2.82 3.80
N ALA A 506 19.91 2.36 4.97
CA ALA A 506 19.77 3.19 6.17
C ALA A 506 21.05 3.96 6.55
N THR A 507 22.18 3.25 6.58
CA THR A 507 23.49 3.81 6.97
C THR A 507 24.05 4.83 5.98
N ASN A 508 23.59 4.81 4.73
CA ASN A 508 24.00 5.76 3.70
C ASN A 508 23.04 6.95 3.60
N GLU A 509 21.73 6.69 3.62
CA GLU A 509 20.72 7.74 3.43
C GLU A 509 20.39 8.51 4.73
N PHE A 510 20.56 7.87 5.90
CA PHE A 510 20.19 8.44 7.21
C PHE A 510 21.34 8.40 8.25
N PRO A 511 22.55 8.89 7.93
CA PRO A 511 23.72 8.76 8.81
C PRO A 511 23.65 9.60 10.09
N HIS A 512 22.89 10.70 10.11
CA HIS A 512 22.87 11.66 11.22
C HIS A 512 21.51 11.70 11.93
N PRO A 513 21.40 11.22 13.18
CA PRO A 513 20.13 11.20 13.93
C PRO A 513 19.47 12.58 14.10
N ASP A 514 20.23 13.67 14.05
CA ASP A 514 19.71 15.03 14.23
C ASP A 514 18.96 15.56 12.99
N MET A 515 19.13 14.91 11.83
CA MET A 515 18.57 15.33 10.55
C MET A 515 17.25 14.61 10.19
N VAL A 516 16.59 13.97 11.18
CA VAL A 516 15.37 13.18 10.98
C VAL A 516 14.26 13.96 10.26
N HIS A 517 14.12 15.26 10.55
CA HIS A 517 13.13 16.09 9.87
C HIS A 517 13.38 16.15 8.35
N ASP A 518 14.59 16.49 7.94
CA ASP A 518 14.97 16.59 6.53
C ASP A 518 14.88 15.25 5.81
N TYR A 519 15.27 14.16 6.49
CA TYR A 519 15.14 12.81 5.94
C TYR A 519 13.70 12.41 5.69
N LYS A 520 12.78 12.76 6.60
CA LYS A 520 11.35 12.55 6.39
C LYS A 520 10.83 13.29 5.17
N VAL A 521 11.19 14.56 4.97
CA VAL A 521 10.79 15.36 3.80
C VAL A 521 11.30 14.72 2.51
N LYS A 522 12.61 14.44 2.45
CA LYS A 522 13.26 13.85 1.26
C LYS A 522 12.68 12.47 0.92
N LEU A 523 12.44 11.63 1.92
CA LEU A 523 11.87 10.31 1.72
C LEU A 523 10.42 10.38 1.21
N LYS A 524 9.61 11.29 1.76
CA LYS A 524 8.25 11.56 1.29
C LYS A 524 8.25 11.92 -0.19
N GLU A 525 9.03 12.93 -0.56
CA GLU A 525 9.11 13.42 -1.94
C GLU A 525 9.61 12.35 -2.90
N LYS A 526 10.64 11.57 -2.50
CA LYS A 526 11.16 10.45 -3.29
C LYS A 526 10.08 9.42 -3.59
N ILE A 527 9.29 9.00 -2.59
CA ILE A 527 8.20 8.04 -2.79
C ILE A 527 7.10 8.62 -3.68
N GLU A 528 6.62 9.83 -3.39
CA GLU A 528 5.52 10.45 -4.12
C GLU A 528 5.87 10.71 -5.60
N GLN A 529 7.07 11.21 -5.88
CA GLN A 529 7.53 11.45 -7.24
C GLN A 529 7.75 10.15 -8.02
N SER A 530 8.35 9.14 -7.40
CA SER A 530 8.58 7.84 -8.05
C SER A 530 7.27 7.15 -8.43
N VAL A 531 6.31 7.06 -7.50
CA VAL A 531 5.02 6.39 -7.77
C VAL A 531 4.16 7.19 -8.74
N SER A 532 4.26 8.53 -8.72
CA SER A 532 3.59 9.37 -9.73
C SER A 532 4.11 9.13 -11.14
N ARG A 533 5.39 8.75 -11.30
CA ARG A 533 5.95 8.34 -12.59
C ARG A 533 5.59 6.90 -12.95
N CYS A 534 5.58 6.00 -11.98
CA CYS A 534 5.22 4.61 -12.17
C CYS A 534 4.56 4.00 -10.93
N GLU A 535 3.28 3.63 -11.04
CA GLU A 535 2.55 3.00 -9.93
C GLU A 535 3.14 1.65 -9.50
N ARG A 536 3.98 1.04 -10.34
CA ARG A 536 4.69 -0.23 -10.11
C ARG A 536 6.11 -0.05 -9.59
N SER A 537 6.47 1.11 -9.04
CA SER A 537 7.78 1.31 -8.41
C SER A 537 8.01 0.35 -7.24
N MET A 538 9.25 -0.07 -7.06
CA MET A 538 9.71 -0.91 -5.95
C MET A 538 10.68 -0.12 -5.06
N PHE A 539 10.45 -0.18 -3.75
CA PHE A 539 11.29 0.43 -2.74
C PHE A 539 11.88 -0.66 -1.85
N ILE A 540 13.21 -0.74 -1.79
CA ILE A 540 13.94 -1.71 -0.97
C ILE A 540 14.64 -0.93 0.14
N PHE A 541 14.17 -1.05 1.37
CA PHE A 541 14.77 -0.46 2.54
C PHE A 541 15.74 -1.47 3.17
N ASP A 542 17.04 -1.21 3.09
CA ASP A 542 18.08 -2.06 3.67
C ASP A 542 18.53 -1.54 5.04
N GLU A 543 18.88 -2.47 5.92
CA GLU A 543 19.27 -2.22 7.31
C GLU A 543 18.25 -1.39 8.10
N VAL A 544 16.96 -1.74 8.00
CA VAL A 544 15.88 -0.97 8.64
C VAL A 544 16.00 -0.90 10.16
N ASP A 545 16.70 -1.86 10.77
CA ASP A 545 17.07 -1.87 12.19
C ASP A 545 17.99 -0.71 12.60
N LYS A 546 18.61 -0.02 11.62
CA LYS A 546 19.48 1.14 11.84
C LYS A 546 18.83 2.47 11.44
N ILE A 547 17.60 2.47 10.93
CA ILE A 547 16.91 3.71 10.56
C ILE A 547 16.51 4.47 11.84
N PRO A 548 16.85 5.77 11.96
CA PRO A 548 16.41 6.59 13.08
C PRO A 548 14.89 6.58 13.31
N VAL A 549 14.50 6.65 14.57
CA VAL A 549 13.10 6.54 15.00
C VAL A 549 12.22 7.60 14.32
N GLY A 550 11.06 7.17 13.85
CA GLY A 550 10.06 8.04 13.25
C GLY A 550 10.22 8.28 11.76
N ILE A 551 11.38 7.99 11.15
CA ILE A 551 11.54 8.12 9.68
C ILE A 551 10.56 7.20 8.96
N LEU A 552 10.47 5.93 9.35
CA LEU A 552 9.59 4.95 8.69
C LEU A 552 8.09 5.25 8.85
N ASP A 553 7.70 6.13 9.79
CA ASP A 553 6.30 6.54 9.96
C ASP A 553 5.76 7.25 8.72
N ILE A 554 6.64 7.86 7.89
CA ILE A 554 6.22 8.49 6.63
C ILE A 554 5.81 7.47 5.56
N VAL A 555 6.29 6.23 5.64
CA VAL A 555 6.00 5.19 4.65
C VAL A 555 4.58 4.65 4.83
N LYS A 556 4.07 4.75 6.06
CA LYS A 556 2.80 4.17 6.50
C LYS A 556 1.60 4.48 5.60
N PRO A 557 1.29 5.74 5.23
CA PRO A 557 0.13 6.04 4.40
C PRO A 557 0.17 5.28 3.06
N TYR A 558 1.35 5.07 2.49
CA TYR A 558 1.53 4.40 1.21
C TYR A 558 1.38 2.87 1.28
N LEU A 559 1.44 2.29 2.48
CA LEU A 559 1.20 0.86 2.72
C LEU A 559 -0.24 0.54 3.11
N ASP A 560 -1.07 1.55 3.42
CA ASP A 560 -2.44 1.33 3.85
C ASP A 560 -3.41 1.08 2.67
N PHE A 561 -4.65 0.74 2.98
CA PHE A 561 -5.70 0.37 2.03
C PHE A 561 -6.35 1.59 1.33
N TYR A 562 -5.68 2.73 1.30
CA TYR A 562 -6.18 3.91 0.61
C TYR A 562 -6.16 3.67 -0.90
N ARG A 563 -7.31 3.93 -1.55
CA ARG A 563 -7.41 3.79 -3.02
C ARG A 563 -6.55 4.80 -3.76
N LYS A 564 -6.55 6.03 -3.28
CA LYS A 564 -5.74 7.14 -3.80
C LYS A 564 -5.34 8.03 -2.64
N LEU A 565 -4.13 8.55 -2.71
CA LEU A 565 -3.63 9.61 -1.86
C LEU A 565 -3.19 10.75 -2.78
N ASN A 566 -3.80 11.93 -2.65
CA ASN A 566 -3.57 13.08 -3.54
C ASN A 566 -3.70 12.74 -5.04
N GLY A 567 -4.65 11.86 -5.39
CA GLY A 567 -4.86 11.42 -6.77
C GLY A 567 -3.97 10.27 -7.25
N VAL A 568 -2.91 9.93 -6.53
CA VAL A 568 -1.93 8.89 -6.86
C VAL A 568 -2.33 7.54 -6.25
N ASN A 569 -2.16 6.45 -7.00
CA ASN A 569 -2.46 5.09 -6.57
C ASN A 569 -1.16 4.34 -6.23
N TYR A 570 -0.99 3.99 -4.95
CA TYR A 570 0.19 3.29 -4.45
C TYR A 570 0.03 1.77 -4.43
N ARG A 571 -1.17 1.25 -4.70
CA ARG A 571 -1.51 -0.15 -4.43
C ARG A 571 -0.76 -1.16 -5.30
N LYS A 572 -0.22 -0.73 -6.46
CA LYS A 572 0.62 -1.60 -7.32
C LYS A 572 2.12 -1.50 -7.01
N SER A 573 2.51 -0.64 -6.07
CA SER A 573 3.90 -0.50 -5.66
C SER A 573 4.32 -1.65 -4.75
N THR A 574 5.63 -1.92 -4.70
CA THR A 574 6.22 -2.98 -3.87
C THR A 574 7.20 -2.38 -2.87
N PHE A 575 7.07 -2.75 -1.60
CA PHE A 575 7.95 -2.31 -0.52
C PHE A 575 8.60 -3.53 0.11
N ILE A 576 9.93 -3.57 0.15
CA ILE A 576 10.71 -4.64 0.76
C ILE A 576 11.55 -4.03 1.88
N PHE A 577 11.41 -4.54 3.10
CA PHE A 577 12.17 -4.09 4.27
C PHE A 577 13.14 -5.20 4.69
N LEU A 578 14.42 -4.89 4.83
CA LEU A 578 15.46 -5.86 5.19
C LEU A 578 15.96 -5.53 6.60
N SER A 579 15.82 -6.49 7.52
CA SER A 579 16.17 -6.31 8.93
C SER A 579 16.94 -7.50 9.49
N ASN A 580 17.81 -7.23 10.47
CA ASN A 580 18.38 -8.27 11.32
C ASN A 580 17.58 -8.53 12.60
N THR A 581 16.55 -7.73 12.90
CA THR A 581 15.67 -7.90 14.06
C THR A 581 14.98 -9.25 14.06
N GLY A 582 14.89 -9.86 15.25
CA GLY A 582 14.38 -11.23 15.43
C GLY A 582 15.35 -12.31 14.98
N GLY A 583 16.51 -11.97 14.40
CA GLY A 583 17.49 -12.95 13.91
C GLY A 583 17.98 -13.94 14.99
N ASN A 584 18.21 -13.45 16.21
CA ASN A 584 18.60 -14.28 17.34
C ASN A 584 17.48 -15.23 17.81
N ALA A 585 16.23 -14.76 17.81
CA ALA A 585 15.10 -15.59 18.17
C ALA A 585 14.83 -16.68 17.13
N ILE A 586 14.87 -16.32 15.84
CA ILE A 586 14.80 -17.28 14.72
C ILE A 586 15.90 -18.34 14.89
N GLN A 587 17.14 -17.92 15.15
CA GLN A 587 18.26 -18.82 15.38
C GLN A 587 17.98 -19.79 16.54
N LYS A 588 17.57 -19.30 17.72
CA LYS A 588 17.24 -20.13 18.88
C LYS A 588 16.13 -21.12 18.57
N ARG A 589 15.07 -20.68 17.87
CA ARG A 589 13.95 -21.54 17.47
C ARG A 589 14.40 -22.65 16.53
N VAL A 590 15.24 -22.35 15.54
CA VAL A 590 15.78 -23.36 14.61
C VAL A 590 16.71 -24.35 15.32
N ILE A 591 17.58 -23.88 16.22
CA ILE A 591 18.46 -24.78 16.99
C ILE A 591 17.64 -25.71 17.87
N SER A 592 16.64 -25.20 18.59
CA SER A 592 15.73 -26.03 19.39
C SER A 592 15.04 -27.08 18.53
N HIS A 593 14.50 -26.66 17.38
CA HIS A 593 13.82 -27.56 16.45
C HIS A 593 14.72 -28.69 15.96
N TRP A 594 15.97 -28.37 15.62
CA TRP A 594 16.97 -29.35 15.20
C TRP A 594 17.39 -30.29 16.34
N ARG A 595 17.58 -29.77 17.57
CA ARG A 595 17.89 -30.59 18.76
C ARG A 595 16.77 -31.55 19.13
N ASP A 596 15.53 -31.21 18.81
CA ASP A 596 14.38 -32.11 18.95
C ASP A 596 14.36 -33.24 17.89
N GLY A 597 15.35 -33.29 16.98
CA GLY A 597 15.44 -34.30 15.92
C GLY A 597 14.47 -34.08 14.76
N ARG A 598 13.85 -32.90 14.68
CA ARG A 598 12.87 -32.57 13.63
C ARG A 598 13.52 -31.98 12.39
N GLU A 599 12.91 -32.22 11.24
CA GLU A 599 13.43 -31.69 9.99
C GLU A 599 13.23 -30.16 9.91
N ARG A 600 14.16 -29.48 9.25
CA ARG A 600 14.09 -28.03 9.07
C ARG A 600 12.80 -27.63 8.33
N GLU A 601 12.39 -28.46 7.36
CA GLU A 601 11.24 -28.25 6.48
C GLU A 601 9.88 -28.37 7.19
N GLU A 602 9.83 -28.90 8.42
CA GLU A 602 8.60 -28.94 9.23
C GLU A 602 8.29 -27.59 9.91
N LEU A 603 9.23 -26.65 9.93
CA LEU A 603 9.02 -25.31 10.47
C LEU A 603 7.89 -24.59 9.74
N GLN A 604 7.01 -23.93 10.50
CA GLN A 604 5.86 -23.23 9.94
C GLN A 604 6.10 -21.71 9.84
N LEU A 605 5.61 -21.10 8.76
CA LEU A 605 5.73 -19.65 8.54
C LEU A 605 5.01 -18.86 9.64
N VAL A 606 3.82 -19.30 10.05
CA VAL A 606 3.00 -18.62 11.07
C VAL A 606 3.71 -18.53 12.41
N ASP A 607 4.40 -19.60 12.84
CA ASP A 607 5.17 -19.63 14.08
C ASP A 607 6.33 -18.63 14.03
N MET A 608 6.98 -18.50 12.88
CA MET A 608 8.08 -17.56 12.67
C MET A 608 7.59 -16.12 12.58
N GLU A 609 6.46 -15.86 11.91
CA GLU A 609 5.83 -14.53 11.89
C GLU A 609 5.49 -14.07 13.32
N GLN A 610 4.89 -14.95 14.13
CA GLN A 610 4.54 -14.67 15.51
C GLN A 610 5.79 -14.39 16.35
N LEU A 611 6.84 -15.20 16.21
CA LEU A 611 8.13 -14.99 16.89
C LEU A 611 8.74 -13.63 16.53
N ILE A 612 8.80 -13.28 15.24
CA ILE A 612 9.34 -12.00 14.78
C ILE A 612 8.56 -10.82 15.35
N VAL A 613 7.22 -10.90 15.33
CA VAL A 613 6.35 -9.85 15.87
C VAL A 613 6.57 -9.69 17.37
N THR A 614 6.61 -10.79 18.13
CA THR A 614 6.83 -10.76 19.59
C THR A 614 8.18 -10.16 19.97
N GLU A 615 9.25 -10.52 19.25
CA GLU A 615 10.58 -9.96 19.53
C GLU A 615 10.67 -8.47 19.21
N ALA A 616 10.08 -8.04 18.11
CA ALA A 616 10.01 -6.61 17.77
C ALA A 616 9.22 -5.79 18.81
N LEU A 617 8.24 -6.41 19.48
CA LEU A 617 7.48 -5.80 20.58
C LEU A 617 8.25 -5.72 21.90
N ASN A 618 9.34 -6.48 22.06
CA ASN A 618 10.09 -6.62 23.31
C ASN A 618 11.47 -5.94 23.27
N GLU A 619 12.06 -5.72 22.08
CA GLU A 619 13.35 -5.04 21.95
C GLU A 619 13.25 -3.55 22.32
N LYS A 620 13.93 -3.11 23.39
CA LYS A 620 14.11 -1.67 23.76
C LYS A 620 14.87 -0.82 22.71
N SER A 621 15.04 -1.31 21.48
CA SER A 621 15.75 -0.67 20.38
C SER A 621 14.89 0.41 19.68
N GLY A 622 15.51 1.23 18.83
CA GLY A 622 14.85 2.29 18.04
C GLY A 622 13.68 1.84 17.15
N LEU A 623 13.45 0.53 17.05
CA LEU A 623 12.27 -0.05 16.44
C LEU A 623 11.00 0.10 17.30
N PHE A 624 11.06 0.35 18.61
CA PHE A 624 9.87 0.28 19.49
C PHE A 624 8.72 1.22 19.11
N HIS A 625 8.99 2.36 18.47
CA HIS A 625 7.95 3.33 18.07
C HIS A 625 7.56 3.27 16.58
N SER A 626 8.48 2.95 15.68
CA SER A 626 8.21 2.83 14.23
C SER A 626 7.79 1.41 13.79
N SER A 627 8.23 0.38 14.52
CA SER A 627 7.99 -1.03 14.16
C SER A 627 6.58 -1.51 14.45
N LEU A 628 5.92 -1.05 15.53
CA LEU A 628 4.53 -1.44 15.83
C LEU A 628 3.59 -1.17 14.65
N LEU A 629 3.88 -0.10 13.91
CA LEU A 629 3.16 0.33 12.73
C LEU A 629 3.51 -0.52 11.51
N LEU A 630 4.79 -0.75 11.22
CA LEU A 630 5.21 -1.61 10.12
C LEU A 630 4.74 -3.06 10.30
N HIS A 631 4.87 -3.65 11.49
CA HIS A 631 4.47 -5.03 11.75
C HIS A 631 2.98 -5.31 11.49
N GLN A 632 2.12 -4.31 11.70
CA GLN A 632 0.67 -4.44 11.45
C GLN A 632 0.26 -4.17 9.99
N MET A 633 1.16 -3.57 9.19
CA MET A 633 0.87 -3.17 7.81
C MET A 633 1.64 -3.97 6.77
N VAL A 634 2.72 -4.65 7.16
CA VAL A 634 3.46 -5.55 6.29
C VAL A 634 2.55 -6.73 5.91
N SER A 635 2.59 -7.10 4.63
CA SER A 635 1.80 -8.19 4.06
C SER A 635 2.25 -9.54 4.62
N ALA A 636 3.58 -9.73 4.76
CA ALA A 636 4.17 -10.85 5.51
C ALA A 636 5.56 -10.57 6.06
N HIS A 637 5.83 -11.17 7.22
CA HIS A 637 7.19 -11.29 7.76
C HIS A 637 7.83 -12.57 7.22
N VAL A 638 8.90 -12.40 6.47
CA VAL A 638 9.58 -13.50 5.77
C VAL A 638 10.86 -13.86 6.54
N PRO A 639 10.90 -15.00 7.24
CA PRO A 639 12.06 -15.42 8.00
C PRO A 639 13.16 -15.95 7.07
N PHE A 640 14.39 -15.54 7.35
CA PHE A 640 15.62 -16.05 6.75
C PHE A 640 16.38 -16.82 7.82
N LEU A 641 16.29 -18.14 7.70
CA LEU A 641 16.80 -19.11 8.64
C LEU A 641 18.33 -19.20 8.57
N PRO A 642 19.02 -19.58 9.66
CA PRO A 642 20.47 -19.78 9.64
C PRO A 642 20.87 -20.92 8.69
N LEU A 643 22.01 -20.77 8.02
CA LEU A 643 22.47 -21.69 6.98
C LEU A 643 23.31 -22.82 7.59
N GLU A 644 22.85 -24.07 7.43
CA GLU A 644 23.64 -25.28 7.71
C GLU A 644 24.86 -25.43 6.78
N ARG A 645 25.83 -26.25 7.19
CA ARG A 645 27.02 -26.59 6.39
C ARG A 645 26.68 -26.97 4.94
N LYS A 646 25.63 -27.78 4.72
CA LYS A 646 25.22 -28.22 3.37
C LYS A 646 24.86 -27.03 2.46
N HIS A 647 24.20 -26.01 2.99
CA HIS A 647 23.84 -24.81 2.22
C HIS A 647 25.06 -23.95 1.90
N VAL A 648 26.01 -23.84 2.85
CA VAL A 648 27.25 -23.09 2.64
C VAL A 648 28.12 -23.73 1.56
N ARG A 649 28.15 -25.06 1.48
CA ARG A 649 28.83 -25.78 0.39
C ARG A 649 28.26 -25.41 -0.98
N GLU A 650 26.95 -25.25 -1.11
CA GLU A 650 26.35 -24.78 -2.37
C GLU A 650 26.77 -23.34 -2.70
N CYS A 651 26.85 -22.44 -1.71
CA CYS A 651 27.39 -21.10 -1.92
C CYS A 651 28.86 -21.10 -2.35
N ILE A 652 29.68 -22.02 -1.81
CA ILE A 652 31.08 -22.19 -2.21
C ILE A 652 31.14 -22.61 -3.69
N ARG A 653 30.33 -23.59 -4.08
CA ARG A 653 30.23 -24.04 -5.48
C ARG A 653 29.83 -22.91 -6.42
N ASP A 654 28.84 -22.10 -6.05
CA ASP A 654 28.45 -20.92 -6.83
C ASP A 654 29.59 -19.91 -6.95
N SER A 655 30.29 -19.63 -5.84
CA SER A 655 31.40 -18.67 -5.83
C SER A 655 32.59 -19.15 -6.66
N LEU A 656 32.89 -20.45 -6.66
CA LEU A 656 33.96 -21.04 -7.47
C LEU A 656 33.70 -20.86 -8.98
N ILE A 657 32.45 -21.04 -9.41
CA ILE A 657 32.02 -20.80 -10.79
C ILE A 657 32.02 -19.30 -11.12
N ALA A 658 31.43 -18.48 -10.25
CA ALA A 658 31.33 -17.04 -10.46
C ALA A 658 32.71 -16.37 -10.60
N LYS A 659 33.72 -16.89 -9.89
CA LYS A 659 35.12 -16.42 -9.97
C LYS A 659 35.96 -17.13 -11.02
N SER A 660 35.36 -17.98 -11.85
CA SER A 660 36.02 -18.69 -12.95
C SER A 660 37.18 -19.62 -12.53
N TYR A 661 37.21 -20.08 -11.29
CA TYR A 661 38.12 -21.16 -10.87
C TYR A 661 37.76 -22.49 -11.54
N TYR A 662 36.45 -22.69 -11.74
CA TYR A 662 35.87 -23.82 -12.46
C TYR A 662 34.94 -23.32 -13.56
N ARG A 663 34.87 -24.06 -14.69
CA ARG A 663 33.97 -23.71 -15.81
C ARG A 663 32.55 -24.21 -15.62
N ARG A 664 32.37 -25.41 -15.07
CA ARG A 664 31.05 -26.02 -14.83
C ARG A 664 30.98 -26.57 -13.42
N ARG A 665 29.78 -26.54 -12.83
CA ARG A 665 29.55 -27.04 -11.45
C ARG A 665 29.96 -28.52 -11.29
N ALA A 666 29.81 -29.32 -12.35
CA ALA A 666 30.19 -30.74 -12.37
C ALA A 666 31.71 -30.97 -12.31
N ASP A 667 32.52 -29.96 -12.63
CA ASP A 667 33.98 -30.07 -12.62
C ASP A 667 34.57 -29.76 -11.23
N ILE A 668 33.75 -29.26 -10.29
CA ILE A 668 34.20 -28.83 -8.97
C ILE A 668 34.63 -30.04 -8.14
N VAL A 669 35.86 -30.01 -7.66
CA VAL A 669 36.39 -31.04 -6.78
C VAL A 669 35.81 -30.85 -5.37
N ASP A 670 35.32 -31.94 -4.79
CA ASP A 670 34.65 -31.92 -3.49
C ASP A 670 35.60 -31.59 -2.33
N GLU A 671 36.91 -31.83 -2.51
CA GLU A 671 37.95 -31.47 -1.56
C GLU A 671 38.10 -29.96 -1.40
N ASP A 672 38.21 -29.20 -2.50
CA ASP A 672 38.26 -27.73 -2.47
C ASP A 672 37.06 -27.15 -1.68
N VAL A 673 35.87 -27.72 -1.90
CA VAL A 673 34.65 -27.30 -1.20
C VAL A 673 34.75 -27.60 0.30
N ARG A 674 35.30 -28.76 0.68
CA ARG A 674 35.51 -29.13 2.09
C ARG A 674 36.54 -28.24 2.76
N GLU A 675 37.66 -27.98 2.11
CA GLU A 675 38.74 -27.14 2.64
C GLU A 675 38.26 -25.71 2.87
N ILE A 676 37.61 -25.11 1.87
CA ILE A 676 37.04 -23.76 1.99
C ILE A 676 35.98 -23.71 3.09
N ALA A 677 35.12 -24.74 3.19
CA ALA A 677 34.12 -24.81 4.25
C ALA A 677 34.76 -24.91 5.65
N ALA A 678 35.87 -25.64 5.81
CA ALA A 678 36.59 -25.76 7.07
C ALA A 678 37.19 -24.43 7.56
N GLN A 679 37.41 -23.46 6.66
CA GLN A 679 37.91 -22.12 6.98
C GLN A 679 36.83 -21.15 7.51
N LEU A 680 35.57 -21.60 7.61
CA LEU A 680 34.44 -20.81 8.09
C LEU A 680 34.10 -21.15 9.54
N SER A 681 33.40 -20.23 10.22
CA SER A 681 33.00 -20.38 11.62
C SER A 681 31.57 -20.89 11.73
N TYR A 682 31.37 -21.87 12.62
CA TYR A 682 30.08 -22.52 12.84
C TYR A 682 29.64 -22.48 14.30
N TYR A 683 28.35 -22.71 14.55
CA TYR A 683 27.73 -22.75 15.86
C TYR A 683 26.57 -23.76 15.92
N PRO A 684 26.16 -24.21 17.13
CA PRO A 684 26.87 -24.01 18.40
C PRO A 684 28.25 -24.69 18.37
N LYS A 685 29.17 -24.32 19.28
CA LYS A 685 30.61 -24.66 19.13
C LYS A 685 30.89 -26.16 19.21
N ASP A 686 30.02 -26.88 19.89
CA ASP A 686 30.07 -28.31 20.13
C ASP A 686 29.55 -29.12 18.95
N GLU A 687 28.49 -28.67 18.26
CA GLU A 687 27.94 -29.39 17.11
C GLU A 687 28.34 -28.81 15.74
N GLU A 688 28.83 -27.57 15.71
CA GLU A 688 29.29 -26.83 14.52
C GLU A 688 28.34 -26.93 13.30
N MET A 689 27.03 -26.87 13.54
CA MET A 689 26.02 -27.16 12.53
C MET A 689 25.69 -25.99 11.59
N PHE A 690 25.59 -24.77 12.14
CA PHE A 690 25.11 -23.58 11.44
C PHE A 690 26.23 -22.55 11.24
N SER A 691 26.30 -21.91 10.08
CA SER A 691 27.33 -20.89 9.80
C SER A 691 27.05 -19.58 10.51
N ALA A 692 28.06 -19.06 11.22
CA ALA A 692 28.01 -17.79 11.95
C ALA A 692 27.75 -16.57 11.05
N THR A 693 28.21 -16.63 9.80
CA THR A 693 28.08 -15.52 8.84
C THR A 693 27.29 -15.89 7.58
N GLY A 694 26.57 -17.01 7.61
CA GLY A 694 25.93 -17.58 6.42
C GLY A 694 26.93 -17.73 5.26
N CYS A 695 26.57 -17.21 4.09
CA CYS A 695 27.42 -17.20 2.90
C CYS A 695 28.21 -15.90 2.69
N LYS A 696 28.15 -14.93 3.63
CA LYS A 696 28.72 -13.58 3.44
C LYS A 696 30.24 -13.60 3.23
N ARG A 697 30.97 -14.48 3.92
CA ARG A 697 32.44 -14.59 3.87
C ARG A 697 32.96 -15.64 2.89
N VAL A 698 32.06 -16.34 2.19
CA VAL A 698 32.43 -17.45 1.30
C VAL A 698 33.33 -16.99 0.17
N ALA A 699 32.98 -15.89 -0.51
CA ALA A 699 33.75 -15.38 -1.63
C ALA A 699 35.20 -15.03 -1.25
N ASP A 700 35.40 -14.42 -0.08
CA ASP A 700 36.74 -14.06 0.42
C ASP A 700 37.56 -15.32 0.75
N LYS A 701 36.92 -16.34 1.33
CA LYS A 701 37.57 -17.61 1.68
C LYS A 701 37.92 -18.44 0.45
N VAL A 702 37.08 -18.43 -0.58
CA VAL A 702 37.39 -19.05 -1.87
C VAL A 702 38.67 -18.46 -2.45
N ASP A 703 38.81 -17.14 -2.50
CA ASP A 703 40.03 -16.52 -3.03
C ASP A 703 41.26 -16.85 -2.21
N PHE A 704 41.13 -16.80 -0.88
CA PHE A 704 42.24 -17.09 0.02
C PHE A 704 42.80 -18.52 -0.18
N VAL A 705 41.94 -19.53 -0.17
CA VAL A 705 42.34 -20.94 -0.32
C VAL A 705 42.87 -21.22 -1.73
N MET A 706 42.10 -20.84 -2.76
CA MET A 706 42.47 -21.13 -4.14
C MET A 706 43.73 -20.38 -4.61
N ALA A 707 44.05 -19.22 -4.01
CA ALA A 707 45.32 -18.52 -4.26
C ALA A 707 46.50 -19.23 -3.57
N TYR A 708 46.31 -19.73 -2.36
CA TYR A 708 47.31 -20.48 -1.61
C TYR A 708 47.68 -21.81 -2.31
N ASP A 709 46.68 -22.55 -2.80
CA ASP A 709 46.91 -23.81 -3.52
C ASP A 709 47.65 -23.59 -4.83
N ARG A 710 47.30 -22.54 -5.57
CA ARG A 710 48.04 -22.16 -6.79
C ARG A 710 49.48 -21.80 -6.45
N TYR A 711 49.72 -21.00 -5.40
CA TYR A 711 51.07 -20.65 -4.96
C TYR A 711 51.92 -21.88 -4.61
N ASN A 712 51.37 -22.82 -3.84
CA ASN A 712 52.08 -24.06 -3.47
C ASN A 712 52.32 -24.99 -4.66
N LYS A 713 51.39 -25.03 -5.63
CA LYS A 713 51.54 -25.81 -6.87
C LYS A 713 52.57 -25.25 -7.84
N TYR A 714 52.94 -23.97 -7.72
CA TYR A 714 54.05 -23.36 -8.48
C TYR A 714 55.41 -23.45 -7.78
N LYS A 715 55.42 -23.75 -6.48
CA LYS A 715 56.64 -23.86 -5.66
C LYS A 715 57.23 -25.28 -5.64
N ASN A 716 56.36 -26.28 -5.81
CA ASN A 716 56.71 -27.69 -6.01
C ASN A 716 56.66 -28.03 -7.50
#